data_AF-A0AAW7JKQ0-F1
#
_entry.id   AF-A0AAW7JKQ0-F1
#
_cell.length_a   1.000
_cell.length_b   1.000
_cell.length_c   1.000
_cell.angle_alpha   90.00
_cell.angle_beta   90.00
_cell.angle_gamma   90.00
#
_symmetry.space_group_name_H-M   'P 1'
#
loop_
_entity.id
_entity.type
_entity.pdbx_description
1 polymer ?
#
loop_
_entity_poly.entity_id
_entity_poly.type
_entity_poly.pdbx_seq_one_letter_code
_entity_poly.pdbx_strand_id
1 'polypeptide(L)'
;MTKSYKEQLSEHVESIFKQYATPGLHICDIATGGGKSYTIGKLTCEYYPQYFDRIVILCVQNKLVEGMNREIERFIDSSSSLIKADQKLVIENNAEVIKKAIDTDSFRRFIEQIEHRIGEIKMEGSNNELRYSCNKIKKTYEGVKNLIITQGNNNNDFIQSQITEGETKLRRDVRNFFELYKKVYNRQKKGSRLEIGKVLRDFPSLTDVYPQVAYKKKKVLLMTVHKAMYGIDPILSEKISLHDITEKGKKTLILLDESDQAAIAMRNTIIDQAIENSGGRNRFSKGYNGYLQYKQLIDMADHISDEYYGNLLDNSLNKAKNIITTNWEKTLGKTEPYKNIFLGDIEDLEDYRRGVFFSGPALKLNVYKSNDKSHSFICYCKGKKQFKLYHAEDDTELRQKFDYVVPMDKFLSLIVGNTTAIKAQLSKVVNEAYQKSVEEFEKTEDELLANKLPKNHYLGYPTREREIHTLFSRFETTSEYQFEQQLFEFMTNRKNLIINKGEEKLKLPDFSVYSQGVQLYQEEVDERDNQHRVRLSCREISTTPEKILFDLLRTEGTSVVLCSATASSSSVISNCDIEYLKESVGNNVHALTEHDRKTFDELVSQTYPTEHKIEIKALEHYTFEDSRDDKTFLPEKYKMMFSEEARKDGLDELWFKCTRRELMKSKKEGESISFPLYRLFQFIEAYHWFINHEDIRSMIFFQNRNGDPIQTNVLSCLIDGSYKSQNTPFEDELPTDWTNDHIRISKDWEEVEGSILRELSESKDSKIMLVSAYASFKAGANMQYTIPDGLDFVKGDNWETKGEKLKKDWDAVYVQCPSAYLMMNEDGNESTFEKSLYNAMLSLMMLYERGCLSKNEVASWLCRALSNSFWFGDKNNPGIAKDKAAWAQTVVEQAVGRLCRTRNKPHTTYILFDMDMVKYFDRDNLEKSLTKEFRTLAEYILSMPKELPNATPSEEIVRCNNANYAKRQLDRMRSIALRYTPHPDREDDYDDDVEEGTSVPRNVQINQLMNQSYKQTIIKKPVICDYSELAEEDKYLTFICKCYGDWQRNENNEYFFSYDPNHRNEICPQGKGKPYPQPISPSTVRLDVLMKNDVIRKHFVANGYATDWKRGGLILHPEILKTDYAGEIGEEAFKAIVLEYTNCREEDFKHLEGRDYELADFVICNPDGTYKIAFDVKNMNPLVEHNDKQGELATKDKREIKRERLGCQLITVNMLQLPGEPMDAVTEIHGVIDNDGNIIQSAIDTLKKLLDNGKDSIR
;
A
#
# COMPACT_ATOMS: atom_id res chain seq x y z
N MET A 1 -0.38 -3.21 -50.84
CA MET A 1 0.80 -3.76 -50.15
C MET A 1 0.32 -4.30 -48.82
N THR A 2 0.62 -5.54 -48.49
CA THR A 2 0.34 -6.15 -47.18
C THR A 2 1.23 -5.47 -46.13
N LYS A 3 0.67 -4.99 -45.02
CA LYS A 3 1.43 -4.36 -43.93
C LYS A 3 2.44 -5.34 -43.34
N SER A 4 3.65 -4.87 -42.99
CA SER A 4 4.65 -5.72 -42.32
C SER A 4 4.18 -6.14 -40.92
N TYR A 5 4.73 -7.22 -40.36
CA TYR A 5 4.37 -7.64 -38.99
C TYR A 5 4.71 -6.56 -37.95
N LYS A 6 5.77 -5.80 -38.18
CA LYS A 6 6.15 -4.65 -37.35
C LYS A 6 5.13 -3.51 -37.43
N GLU A 7 4.59 -3.22 -38.61
CA GLU A 7 3.49 -2.25 -38.77
C GLU A 7 2.22 -2.74 -38.06
N GLN A 8 1.87 -4.03 -38.22
CA GLN A 8 0.73 -4.64 -37.52
C GLN A 8 0.91 -4.61 -35.99
N LEU A 9 2.12 -4.91 -35.50
CA LEU A 9 2.45 -4.82 -34.07
C LEU A 9 2.25 -3.39 -33.55
N SER A 10 2.74 -2.39 -34.26
CA SER A 10 2.56 -0.99 -33.86
C SER A 10 1.10 -0.58 -33.87
N GLU A 11 0.30 -1.01 -34.85
CA GLU A 11 -1.14 -0.71 -34.89
C GLU A 11 -1.90 -1.37 -33.75
N HIS A 12 -1.53 -2.61 -33.40
CA HIS A 12 -2.11 -3.33 -32.27
C HIS A 12 -1.78 -2.66 -30.93
N VAL A 13 -0.51 -2.30 -30.70
CA VAL A 13 -0.09 -1.57 -29.50
C VAL A 13 -0.79 -0.21 -29.44
N GLU A 14 -0.88 0.52 -30.56
CA GLU A 14 -1.61 1.79 -30.60
C GLU A 14 -3.11 1.61 -30.27
N SER A 15 -3.73 0.55 -30.77
CA SER A 15 -5.14 0.20 -30.47
C SER A 15 -5.36 -0.03 -28.97
N ILE A 16 -4.45 -0.76 -28.31
CA ILE A 16 -4.49 -0.99 -26.87
C ILE A 16 -4.43 0.35 -26.12
N PHE A 17 -3.43 1.19 -26.41
CA PHE A 17 -3.25 2.46 -25.68
C PHE A 17 -4.39 3.46 -25.95
N LYS A 18 -5.03 3.41 -27.13
CA LYS A 18 -6.22 4.22 -27.42
C LYS A 18 -7.41 3.94 -26.51
N GLN A 19 -7.48 2.76 -25.89
CA GLN A 19 -8.53 2.41 -24.93
C GLN A 19 -8.40 3.20 -23.61
N TYR A 20 -7.21 3.73 -23.28
CA TYR A 20 -6.95 4.44 -22.02
C TYR A 20 -7.58 5.83 -21.94
N ALA A 21 -8.33 6.23 -22.97
CA ALA A 21 -9.17 7.43 -22.98
C ALA A 21 -10.37 7.32 -22.04
N THR A 22 -10.77 6.11 -21.60
CA THR A 22 -11.84 5.93 -20.62
C THR A 22 -11.34 6.21 -19.19
N PRO A 23 -12.10 6.92 -18.35
CA PRO A 23 -11.75 7.11 -16.94
C PRO A 23 -11.67 5.77 -16.19
N GLY A 24 -10.69 5.61 -15.32
CA GLY A 24 -10.45 4.35 -14.59
C GLY A 24 -8.98 4.05 -14.36
N LEU A 25 -8.71 2.90 -13.77
CA LEU A 25 -7.38 2.34 -13.58
C LEU A 25 -7.10 1.32 -14.70
N HIS A 26 -6.07 1.56 -15.51
CA HIS A 26 -5.67 0.67 -16.60
C HIS A 26 -4.37 -0.05 -16.25
N ILE A 27 -4.36 -1.38 -16.36
CA ILE A 27 -3.19 -2.22 -16.09
C ILE A 27 -2.67 -2.75 -17.43
N CYS A 28 -1.49 -2.30 -17.82
CA CYS A 28 -0.85 -2.61 -19.09
C CYS A 28 0.43 -3.43 -18.86
N ASP A 29 0.29 -4.75 -18.94
CA ASP A 29 1.35 -5.76 -18.76
C ASP A 29 1.98 -6.26 -20.07
N ILE A 30 2.14 -5.37 -21.06
CA ILE A 30 2.81 -5.68 -22.33
C ILE A 30 4.32 -5.88 -22.10
N ALA A 31 4.87 -6.98 -22.65
CA ALA A 31 6.29 -7.31 -22.57
C ALA A 31 7.20 -6.24 -23.22
N THR A 32 8.50 -6.31 -22.91
CA THR A 32 9.49 -5.37 -23.46
C THR A 32 9.72 -5.58 -24.96
N GLY A 33 10.14 -4.52 -25.67
CA GLY A 33 10.43 -4.58 -27.11
C GLY A 33 9.25 -4.32 -28.06
N GLY A 34 8.07 -3.95 -27.55
CA GLY A 34 6.87 -3.63 -28.35
C GLY A 34 6.72 -2.17 -28.80
N GLY A 35 7.67 -1.28 -28.50
CA GLY A 35 7.54 0.15 -28.87
C GLY A 35 6.63 0.98 -27.95
N LYS A 36 6.53 0.61 -26.66
CA LYS A 36 5.68 1.29 -25.65
C LYS A 36 5.95 2.81 -25.58
N SER A 37 7.20 3.21 -25.33
CA SER A 37 7.56 4.64 -25.16
C SER A 37 7.29 5.47 -26.42
N TYR A 38 7.56 4.91 -27.60
CA TYR A 38 7.22 5.53 -28.88
C TYR A 38 5.72 5.77 -29.02
N THR A 39 4.90 4.75 -28.72
CA THR A 39 3.44 4.81 -28.80
C THR A 39 2.87 5.84 -27.81
N ILE A 40 3.39 5.86 -26.57
CA ILE A 40 3.02 6.87 -25.58
C ILE A 40 3.35 8.27 -26.08
N GLY A 41 4.55 8.50 -26.62
CA GLY A 41 4.96 9.79 -27.18
C GLY A 41 4.07 10.26 -28.33
N LYS A 42 3.75 9.35 -29.27
CA LYS A 42 2.84 9.61 -30.40
C LYS A 42 1.44 9.97 -29.93
N LEU A 43 0.81 9.11 -29.12
CA LEU A 43 -0.58 9.32 -28.67
C LEU A 43 -0.73 10.54 -27.75
N THR A 44 0.31 10.89 -26.99
CA THR A 44 0.36 12.14 -26.20
C THR A 44 0.23 13.37 -27.09
N CYS A 45 0.75 13.32 -28.32
CA CYS A 45 0.68 14.43 -29.26
C CYS A 45 -0.58 14.38 -30.14
N GLU A 46 -1.01 13.20 -30.59
CA GLU A 46 -2.02 13.06 -31.66
C GLU A 46 -3.44 12.70 -31.17
N TYR A 47 -3.58 11.94 -30.07
CA TYR A 47 -4.84 11.31 -29.69
C TYR A 47 -5.37 11.75 -28.32
N TYR A 48 -4.61 11.55 -27.25
CA TYR A 48 -5.02 11.91 -25.89
C TYR A 48 -5.43 13.38 -25.71
N PRO A 49 -4.87 14.37 -26.43
CA PRO A 49 -5.32 15.76 -26.32
C PRO A 49 -6.79 16.00 -26.68
N GLN A 50 -7.45 15.05 -27.37
CA GLN A 50 -8.87 15.12 -27.72
C GLN A 50 -9.78 14.74 -26.53
N TYR A 51 -9.26 13.98 -25.57
CA TYR A 51 -10.02 13.41 -24.46
C TYR A 51 -9.65 14.02 -23.10
N PHE A 52 -8.41 14.52 -22.98
CA PHE A 52 -7.87 15.03 -21.72
C PHE A 52 -7.40 16.48 -21.83
N ASP A 53 -7.70 17.25 -20.79
CA ASP A 53 -7.22 18.62 -20.60
C ASP A 53 -5.77 18.64 -20.12
N ARG A 54 -5.35 17.59 -19.41
CA ARG A 54 -3.99 17.42 -18.88
C ARG A 54 -3.51 15.98 -19.01
N ILE A 55 -2.24 15.81 -19.38
CA ILE A 55 -1.55 14.54 -19.48
C ILE A 55 -0.31 14.63 -18.59
N VAL A 56 -0.17 13.69 -17.66
CA VAL A 56 0.93 13.59 -16.71
C VAL A 56 1.64 12.27 -16.96
N ILE A 57 2.94 12.31 -17.20
CA ILE A 57 3.76 11.13 -17.39
C ILE A 57 4.79 11.08 -16.27
N LEU A 58 4.79 9.98 -15.52
CA LEU A 58 5.64 9.74 -14.37
C LEU A 58 6.60 8.62 -14.70
N CYS A 59 7.90 8.92 -14.64
CA CYS A 59 8.96 7.92 -14.81
C CYS A 59 9.73 7.74 -13.50
N VAL A 60 10.35 6.59 -13.28
CA VAL A 60 11.06 6.34 -12.00
C VAL A 60 12.39 7.07 -11.85
N GLN A 61 13.00 7.53 -12.96
CA GLN A 61 14.29 8.22 -12.95
C GLN A 61 14.47 9.22 -14.11
N ASN A 62 15.43 10.14 -13.98
CA ASN A 62 15.70 11.21 -14.96
C ASN A 62 16.02 10.67 -16.37
N LYS A 63 16.81 9.59 -16.50
CA LYS A 63 17.14 8.99 -17.80
C LYS A 63 15.90 8.52 -18.59
N LEU A 64 14.87 8.04 -17.88
CA LEU A 64 13.60 7.65 -18.51
C LEU A 64 12.74 8.86 -18.87
N VAL A 65 12.78 9.92 -18.05
CA VAL A 65 12.17 11.22 -18.39
C VAL A 65 12.78 11.76 -19.68
N GLU A 66 14.11 11.78 -19.82
CA GLU A 66 14.79 12.21 -21.03
C GLU A 66 14.43 11.34 -22.24
N GLY A 67 14.39 10.01 -22.06
CA GLY A 67 13.95 9.07 -23.09
C GLY A 67 12.54 9.38 -23.61
N MET A 68 11.57 9.51 -22.70
CA MET A 68 10.18 9.85 -23.03
C MET A 68 10.06 11.25 -23.64
N ASN A 69 10.82 12.22 -23.14
CA ASN A 69 10.82 13.58 -23.67
C ASN A 69 11.25 13.60 -25.15
N ARG A 70 12.28 12.81 -25.51
CA ARG A 70 12.72 12.66 -26.90
C ARG A 70 11.64 12.05 -27.79
N GLU A 71 10.92 11.04 -27.30
CA GLU A 71 9.81 10.44 -28.06
C GLU A 71 8.67 11.45 -28.30
N ILE A 72 8.32 12.26 -27.29
CA ILE A 72 7.31 13.33 -27.45
C ILE A 72 7.79 14.40 -28.45
N GLU A 73 9.06 14.81 -28.37
CA GLU A 73 9.64 15.82 -29.28
C GLU A 73 9.65 15.39 -30.76
N ARG A 74 9.64 14.09 -31.06
CA ARG A 74 9.52 13.60 -32.44
C ARG A 74 8.17 13.94 -33.08
N PHE A 75 7.11 14.04 -32.28
CA PHE A 75 5.75 14.28 -32.76
C PHE A 75 5.23 15.68 -32.45
N ILE A 76 5.89 16.41 -31.56
CA ILE A 76 5.52 17.78 -31.24
C ILE A 76 5.60 18.66 -32.49
N ASP A 77 4.63 19.56 -32.67
CA ASP A 77 4.55 20.45 -33.84
C ASP A 77 4.49 19.74 -35.22
N SER A 78 4.28 18.42 -35.27
CA SER A 78 4.02 17.68 -36.51
C SER A 78 2.60 17.99 -37.06
N SER A 79 2.34 17.68 -38.33
CA SER A 79 1.05 18.00 -38.97
C SER A 79 -0.17 17.32 -38.32
N SER A 80 0.03 16.17 -37.69
CA SER A 80 -0.98 15.41 -36.94
C SER A 80 -1.03 15.79 -35.44
N SER A 81 -0.09 16.62 -34.97
CA SER A 81 0.02 16.97 -33.57
C SER A 81 -1.04 17.97 -33.13
N LEU A 82 -1.62 17.71 -31.96
CA LEU A 82 -2.51 18.59 -31.23
C LEU A 82 -1.79 19.31 -30.07
N ILE A 83 -0.49 19.07 -29.91
CA ILE A 83 0.35 19.64 -28.85
C ILE A 83 1.49 20.45 -29.46
N LYS A 84 1.63 21.68 -28.95
CA LYS A 84 2.75 22.57 -29.29
C LYS A 84 3.87 22.51 -28.26
N ALA A 85 5.08 22.89 -28.66
CA ALA A 85 6.25 22.93 -27.76
C ALA A 85 6.01 23.71 -26.46
N ASP A 86 5.28 24.82 -26.51
CA ASP A 86 4.98 25.66 -25.34
C ASP A 86 3.93 25.06 -24.39
N GLN A 87 3.24 23.98 -24.79
CA GLN A 87 2.24 23.28 -23.97
C GLN A 87 2.84 22.10 -23.17
N LYS A 88 4.10 21.75 -23.41
CA LYS A 88 4.85 20.74 -22.66
C LYS A 88 5.69 21.38 -21.54
N LEU A 89 5.86 20.66 -20.43
CA LEU A 89 6.81 21.01 -19.39
C LEU A 89 7.44 19.75 -18.78
N VAL A 90 8.77 19.70 -18.78
CA VAL A 90 9.54 18.74 -17.99
C VAL A 90 9.78 19.35 -16.61
N ILE A 91 9.35 18.69 -15.54
CA ILE A 91 9.51 19.16 -14.17
C ILE A 91 10.70 18.45 -13.54
N GLU A 92 11.77 19.21 -13.37
CA GLU A 92 13.05 18.73 -12.85
C GLU A 92 13.23 19.10 -11.36
N ASN A 93 14.28 18.56 -10.76
CA ASN A 93 14.65 18.92 -9.39
C ASN A 93 15.05 20.40 -9.32
N ASN A 94 14.77 21.03 -8.18
CA ASN A 94 14.99 22.47 -8.03
C ASN A 94 16.46 22.87 -8.27
N ALA A 95 17.41 22.05 -7.81
CA ALA A 95 18.84 22.25 -8.03
C ALA A 95 19.22 22.14 -9.52
N GLU A 96 18.65 21.20 -10.26
CA GLU A 96 18.87 21.01 -11.71
C GLU A 96 18.34 22.21 -12.51
N VAL A 97 17.15 22.71 -12.14
CA VAL A 97 16.56 23.90 -12.75
C VAL A 97 17.44 25.13 -12.58
N ILE A 98 17.97 25.35 -11.37
CA ILE A 98 18.87 26.48 -11.12
C ILE A 98 20.22 26.31 -11.81
N LYS A 99 20.76 25.08 -11.90
CA LYS A 99 21.97 24.79 -12.67
C LYS A 99 21.78 25.18 -14.14
N LYS A 100 20.69 24.75 -14.79
CA LYS A 100 20.36 25.13 -16.17
C LYS A 100 20.15 26.65 -16.34
N ALA A 101 19.50 27.30 -15.38
CA ALA A 101 19.28 28.75 -15.43
C ALA A 101 20.59 29.56 -15.33
N ILE A 102 21.59 29.04 -14.61
CA ILE A 102 22.93 29.61 -14.51
C ILE A 102 23.72 29.34 -15.80
N ASP A 103 23.70 28.10 -16.31
CA ASP A 103 24.43 27.71 -17.51
C ASP A 103 23.94 28.45 -18.77
N THR A 104 22.64 28.78 -18.83
CA THR A 104 22.03 29.54 -19.93
C THR A 104 22.06 31.07 -19.74
N ASP A 105 22.66 31.55 -18.64
CA ASP A 105 22.69 32.97 -18.23
C ASP A 105 21.28 33.60 -18.02
N SER A 106 20.24 32.77 -17.94
CA SER A 106 18.83 33.18 -17.77
C SER A 106 18.59 33.85 -16.42
N PHE A 107 19.26 33.39 -15.36
CA PHE A 107 19.14 33.99 -14.03
C PHE A 107 19.71 35.41 -13.98
N ARG A 108 20.82 35.64 -14.67
CA ARG A 108 21.42 36.98 -14.77
C ARG A 108 20.46 37.95 -15.46
N ARG A 109 19.87 37.55 -16.59
CA ARG A 109 18.84 38.34 -17.29
C ARG A 109 17.63 38.64 -16.39
N PHE A 110 17.23 37.67 -15.58
CA PHE A 110 16.16 37.88 -14.60
C PHE A 110 16.53 38.92 -13.53
N ILE A 111 17.76 38.91 -13.01
CA ILE A 111 18.25 39.96 -12.11
C ILE A 111 18.25 41.33 -12.79
N GLU A 112 18.71 41.42 -14.03
CA GLU A 112 18.71 42.67 -14.82
C GLU A 112 17.28 43.21 -15.02
N GLN A 113 16.31 42.33 -15.26
CA GLN A 113 14.88 42.69 -15.32
C GLN A 113 14.36 43.20 -13.97
N ILE A 114 14.75 42.58 -12.85
CA ILE A 114 14.44 43.07 -11.51
C ILE A 114 14.94 44.51 -11.32
N GLU A 115 16.21 44.77 -11.65
CA GLU A 115 16.81 46.09 -11.49
C GLU A 115 16.15 47.14 -12.38
N HIS A 116 15.86 46.80 -13.63
CA HIS A 116 15.14 47.67 -14.54
C HIS A 116 13.76 48.06 -13.98
N ARG A 117 12.98 47.09 -13.49
CA ARG A 117 11.66 47.34 -12.91
C ARG A 117 11.72 48.14 -11.62
N ILE A 118 12.72 47.94 -10.78
CA ILE A 118 12.95 48.78 -9.60
C ILE A 118 13.23 50.23 -10.03
N GLY A 119 13.99 50.43 -11.10
CA GLY A 119 14.29 51.76 -11.66
C GLY A 119 13.05 52.53 -12.16
N GLU A 120 12.01 51.84 -12.60
CA GLU A 120 10.76 52.45 -13.09
C GLU A 120 9.81 52.91 -11.96
N ILE A 121 10.03 52.47 -10.70
CA ILE A 121 9.18 52.78 -9.56
C ILE A 121 9.49 54.20 -9.03
N LYS A 122 8.49 55.09 -8.98
CA LYS A 122 8.67 56.53 -8.71
C LYS A 122 8.73 56.94 -7.21
N MET A 123 8.67 56.00 -6.24
CA MET A 123 8.68 56.32 -4.80
C MET A 123 10.03 55.98 -4.16
N GLU A 124 10.76 56.99 -3.68
CA GLU A 124 12.13 56.84 -3.14
C GLU A 124 12.25 55.86 -1.95
N GLY A 125 11.29 55.85 -1.02
CA GLY A 125 11.34 54.96 0.17
C GLY A 125 11.16 53.47 -0.15
N SER A 126 10.21 53.13 -1.03
CA SER A 126 9.95 51.75 -1.45
C SER A 126 11.02 51.18 -2.40
N ASN A 127 11.74 52.06 -3.11
CA ASN A 127 12.87 51.65 -3.96
C ASN A 127 14.02 51.09 -3.13
N ASN A 128 14.27 51.62 -1.94
CA ASN A 128 15.39 51.18 -1.10
C ASN A 128 15.18 49.75 -0.56
N GLU A 129 13.96 49.40 -0.14
CA GLU A 129 13.63 48.05 0.33
C GLU A 129 13.74 47.02 -0.81
N LEU A 130 13.24 47.34 -2.01
CA LEU A 130 13.34 46.46 -3.18
C LEU A 130 14.78 46.31 -3.66
N ARG A 131 15.58 47.39 -3.65
CA ARG A 131 17.03 47.33 -3.96
C ARG A 131 17.78 46.44 -2.97
N TYR A 132 17.47 46.55 -1.68
CA TYR A 132 18.06 45.69 -0.66
C TYR A 132 17.73 44.22 -0.91
N SER A 133 16.45 43.91 -1.19
CA SER A 133 16.02 42.55 -1.52
C SER A 133 16.69 42.01 -2.79
N CYS A 134 16.80 42.83 -3.85
CA CYS A 134 17.53 42.48 -5.08
C CYS A 134 19.02 42.20 -4.83
N ASN A 135 19.70 43.02 -4.01
CA ASN A 135 21.10 42.79 -3.64
C ASN A 135 21.30 41.49 -2.86
N LYS A 136 20.31 41.09 -2.05
CA LYS A 136 20.32 39.81 -1.35
C LYS A 136 20.24 38.64 -2.33
N ILE A 137 19.33 38.70 -3.32
CA ILE A 137 19.24 37.73 -4.41
C ILE A 137 20.58 37.63 -5.14
N LYS A 138 21.17 38.76 -5.55
CA LYS A 138 22.49 38.81 -6.22
C LYS A 138 23.57 38.09 -5.41
N LYS A 139 23.68 38.39 -4.11
CA LYS A 139 24.68 37.78 -3.23
C LYS A 139 24.52 36.27 -3.14
N THR A 140 23.29 35.79 -2.99
CA THR A 140 23.01 34.35 -2.91
C THR A 140 23.21 33.67 -4.26
N TYR A 141 22.80 34.29 -5.36
CA TYR A 141 23.05 33.82 -6.73
C TYR A 141 24.54 33.63 -7.00
N GLU A 142 25.40 34.62 -6.70
CA GLU A 142 26.85 34.48 -6.89
C GLU A 142 27.45 33.35 -6.03
N GLY A 143 26.94 33.15 -4.82
CA GLY A 143 27.33 32.02 -3.96
C GLY A 143 27.00 30.66 -4.59
N VAL A 144 25.77 30.49 -5.07
CA VAL A 144 25.31 29.24 -5.73
C VAL A 144 26.05 29.00 -7.05
N LYS A 145 26.24 30.06 -7.85
CA LYS A 145 26.99 30.00 -9.11
C LYS A 145 28.43 29.52 -8.89
N ASN A 146 29.12 30.06 -7.88
CA ASN A 146 30.47 29.62 -7.55
C ASN A 146 30.53 28.15 -7.10
N LEU A 147 29.53 27.68 -6.34
CA LEU A 147 29.44 26.27 -5.96
C LEU A 147 29.25 25.35 -7.18
N ILE A 148 28.38 25.72 -8.11
CA ILE A 148 28.13 24.95 -9.34
C ILE A 148 29.38 24.91 -10.24
N ILE A 149 30.07 26.04 -10.39
CA ILE A 149 31.34 26.10 -11.14
C ILE A 149 32.40 25.21 -10.47
N THR A 150 32.44 25.20 -9.13
CA THR A 150 33.38 24.37 -8.36
C THR A 150 33.09 22.88 -8.49
N GLN A 151 31.81 22.50 -8.58
CA GLN A 151 31.40 21.11 -8.78
C GLN A 151 31.91 20.55 -10.12
N GLY A 152 31.86 21.36 -11.20
CA GLY A 152 32.27 20.93 -12.54
C GLY A 152 31.54 19.66 -12.99
N ASN A 153 32.30 18.68 -13.50
CA ASN A 153 31.82 17.34 -13.86
C ASN A 153 31.99 16.30 -12.72
N ASN A 154 32.49 16.70 -11.55
CA ASN A 154 32.71 15.78 -10.44
C ASN A 154 31.44 15.67 -9.58
N ASN A 155 30.86 14.48 -9.50
CA ASN A 155 29.73 14.16 -8.62
C ASN A 155 30.21 14.06 -7.16
N ASN A 156 30.40 15.20 -6.50
CA ASN A 156 30.64 15.26 -5.05
C ASN A 156 29.34 15.56 -4.29
N ASP A 157 28.87 14.58 -3.52
CA ASP A 157 27.62 14.66 -2.73
C ASP A 157 27.61 15.83 -1.74
N PHE A 158 28.76 16.17 -1.15
CA PHE A 158 28.86 17.31 -0.23
C PHE A 158 28.58 18.63 -0.94
N ILE A 159 29.19 18.83 -2.13
CA ILE A 159 28.98 20.05 -2.93
C ILE A 159 27.53 20.10 -3.44
N GLN A 160 26.97 18.96 -3.84
CA GLN A 160 25.56 18.87 -4.27
C GLN A 160 24.58 19.25 -3.15
N SER A 161 24.88 18.84 -1.90
CA SER A 161 24.10 19.25 -0.72
C SER A 161 24.18 20.76 -0.48
N GLN A 162 25.38 21.35 -0.57
CA GLN A 162 25.57 22.81 -0.45
C GLN A 162 24.86 23.59 -1.57
N ILE A 163 24.86 23.07 -2.81
CA ILE A 163 24.10 23.66 -3.92
C ILE A 163 22.60 23.63 -3.62
N THR A 164 22.09 22.53 -3.07
CA THR A 164 20.67 22.37 -2.73
C THR A 164 20.24 23.33 -1.61
N GLU A 165 21.08 23.50 -0.57
CA GLU A 165 20.84 24.48 0.49
C GLU A 165 20.89 25.92 -0.05
N GLY A 166 21.87 26.21 -0.90
CA GLY A 166 22.01 27.50 -1.58
C GLY A 166 20.82 27.82 -2.48
N GLU A 167 20.31 26.84 -3.24
CA GLU A 167 19.09 26.96 -4.06
C GLU A 167 17.87 27.27 -3.20
N THR A 168 17.69 26.54 -2.10
CA THR A 168 16.58 26.75 -1.16
C THR A 168 16.59 28.19 -0.63
N LYS A 169 17.78 28.69 -0.25
CA LYS A 169 17.96 30.08 0.18
C LYS A 169 17.65 31.08 -0.94
N LEU A 170 18.12 30.82 -2.17
CA LEU A 170 17.89 31.67 -3.33
C LEU A 170 16.39 31.80 -3.64
N ARG A 171 15.68 30.66 -3.65
CA ARG A 171 14.23 30.61 -3.84
C ARG A 171 13.48 31.43 -2.79
N ARG A 172 13.86 31.31 -1.52
CA ARG A 172 13.29 32.12 -0.43
C ARG A 172 13.51 33.62 -0.65
N ASP A 173 14.71 34.02 -1.07
CA ASP A 173 15.01 35.43 -1.33
C ASP A 173 14.22 35.99 -2.53
N VAL A 174 14.00 35.18 -3.57
CA VAL A 174 13.12 35.52 -4.70
C VAL A 174 11.65 35.63 -4.28
N ARG A 175 11.14 34.69 -3.44
CA ARG A 175 9.77 34.77 -2.89
C ARG A 175 9.55 36.06 -2.10
N ASN A 176 10.46 36.36 -1.18
CA ASN A 176 10.44 37.59 -0.38
C ASN A 176 10.43 38.85 -1.26
N PHE A 177 11.23 38.85 -2.34
CA PHE A 177 11.24 39.95 -3.30
C PHE A 177 9.86 40.14 -3.94
N PHE A 178 9.21 39.07 -4.42
CA PHE A 178 7.91 39.19 -5.07
C PHE A 178 6.78 39.56 -4.09
N GLU A 179 6.85 39.11 -2.84
CA GLU A 179 5.95 39.58 -1.79
C GLU A 179 6.08 41.08 -1.54
N LEU A 180 7.31 41.58 -1.44
CA LEU A 180 7.59 43.00 -1.26
C LEU A 180 7.17 43.80 -2.50
N TYR A 181 7.52 43.32 -3.69
CA TYR A 181 7.16 43.95 -4.96
C TYR A 181 5.64 44.06 -5.11
N LYS A 182 4.90 43.02 -4.72
CA LYS A 182 3.43 43.04 -4.67
C LYS A 182 2.90 44.08 -3.69
N LYS A 183 3.48 44.19 -2.48
CA LYS A 183 3.10 45.22 -1.48
C LYS A 183 3.32 46.63 -2.03
N VAL A 184 4.47 46.89 -2.66
CA VAL A 184 4.81 48.19 -3.24
C VAL A 184 3.90 48.53 -4.43
N TYR A 185 3.69 47.57 -5.33
CA TYR A 185 2.82 47.72 -6.50
C TYR A 185 1.38 48.10 -6.11
N ASN A 186 0.82 47.37 -5.15
CA ASN A 186 -0.56 47.59 -4.67
C ASN A 186 -0.71 48.95 -3.96
N ARG A 187 0.34 49.49 -3.32
CA ARG A 187 0.33 50.83 -2.73
C ARG A 187 0.33 51.94 -3.79
N GLN A 188 1.03 51.75 -4.91
CA GLN A 188 1.18 52.78 -5.95
C GLN A 188 -0.06 52.95 -6.83
N LYS A 189 -0.69 51.83 -7.22
CA LYS A 189 -1.91 51.88 -8.01
C LYS A 189 -3.10 51.69 -7.09
N LYS A 190 -3.65 52.80 -6.56
CA LYS A 190 -4.87 52.88 -5.72
C LYS A 190 -5.94 51.86 -6.17
N GLY A 191 -5.90 50.66 -5.60
CA GLY A 191 -6.84 49.58 -5.85
C GLY A 191 -6.37 48.45 -6.81
N SER A 192 -5.43 48.62 -7.74
CA SER A 192 -5.13 47.55 -8.72
C SER A 192 -4.10 46.54 -8.22
N ARG A 193 -4.49 45.26 -8.18
CA ARG A 193 -3.67 44.15 -7.68
C ARG A 193 -2.74 43.58 -8.75
N LEU A 194 -1.52 43.19 -8.36
CA LEU A 194 -0.56 42.50 -9.24
C LEU A 194 -0.94 41.02 -9.47
N GLU A 195 -1.36 40.68 -10.69
CA GLU A 195 -1.64 39.29 -11.12
C GLU A 195 -0.37 38.53 -11.54
N ILE A 196 -0.36 37.20 -11.38
CA ILE A 196 0.73 36.33 -11.88
C ILE A 196 0.97 36.56 -13.38
N GLY A 197 -0.10 36.67 -14.17
CA GLY A 197 0.01 36.95 -15.60
C GLY A 197 0.73 38.27 -15.91
N LYS A 198 0.59 39.27 -15.03
CA LYS A 198 1.34 40.53 -15.13
C LYS A 198 2.79 40.35 -14.70
N VAL A 199 3.06 39.63 -13.61
CA VAL A 199 4.44 39.31 -13.17
C VAL A 199 5.20 38.63 -14.31
N LEU A 200 4.61 37.63 -14.97
CA LEU A 200 5.26 36.93 -16.09
C LEU A 200 5.48 37.82 -17.32
N ARG A 201 4.68 38.89 -17.52
CA ARG A 201 4.94 39.90 -18.56
C ARG A 201 6.01 40.91 -18.14
N ASP A 202 6.06 41.26 -16.86
CA ASP A 202 7.00 42.24 -16.32
C ASP A 202 8.40 41.63 -16.16
N PHE A 203 8.47 40.32 -15.92
CA PHE A 203 9.68 39.50 -15.75
C PHE A 203 9.63 38.24 -16.64
N PRO A 204 9.80 38.37 -17.97
CA PRO A 204 9.73 37.23 -18.89
C PRO A 204 10.72 36.12 -18.57
N SER A 205 11.92 36.48 -18.08
CA SER A 205 12.96 35.48 -17.75
C SER A 205 12.61 34.62 -16.54
N LEU A 206 11.55 34.95 -15.80
CA LEU A 206 11.10 34.12 -14.69
C LEU A 206 10.67 32.73 -15.13
N THR A 207 10.10 32.56 -16.34
CA THR A 207 9.74 31.23 -16.87
C THR A 207 10.94 30.42 -17.31
N ASP A 208 12.09 31.06 -17.57
CA ASP A 208 13.33 30.39 -17.92
C ASP A 208 14.09 29.97 -16.66
N VAL A 209 14.00 30.78 -15.60
CA VAL A 209 14.64 30.52 -14.31
C VAL A 209 13.84 29.55 -13.45
N TYR A 210 12.52 29.68 -13.42
CA TYR A 210 11.60 28.83 -12.66
C TYR A 210 10.45 28.36 -13.56
N PRO A 211 10.69 27.40 -14.48
CA PRO A 211 9.69 26.95 -15.46
C PRO A 211 8.37 26.47 -14.85
N GLN A 212 8.42 25.95 -13.62
CA GLN A 212 7.25 25.48 -12.89
C GLN A 212 6.20 26.57 -12.63
N VAL A 213 6.57 27.86 -12.67
CA VAL A 213 5.63 28.98 -12.54
C VAL A 213 4.51 28.96 -13.59
N ALA A 214 4.76 28.32 -14.74
CA ALA A 214 3.82 28.21 -15.85
C ALA A 214 2.99 26.91 -15.85
N TYR A 215 3.12 26.02 -14.85
CA TYR A 215 2.57 24.65 -14.91
C TYR A 215 1.07 24.61 -15.23
N LYS A 216 0.25 25.54 -14.72
CA LYS A 216 -1.21 25.58 -14.95
C LYS A 216 -1.57 25.66 -16.44
N LYS A 217 -0.74 26.33 -17.24
CA LYS A 217 -0.95 26.53 -18.68
C LYS A 217 -0.47 25.35 -19.52
N LYS A 218 0.23 24.39 -18.91
CA LYS A 218 0.84 23.25 -19.60
C LYS A 218 -0.16 22.10 -19.66
N LYS A 219 -0.26 21.52 -20.85
CA LYS A 219 -1.13 20.38 -21.14
C LYS A 219 -0.41 19.06 -20.87
N VAL A 220 0.90 18.99 -21.13
CA VAL A 220 1.72 17.80 -20.89
C VAL A 220 2.75 18.09 -19.80
N LEU A 221 2.70 17.31 -18.72
CA LEU A 221 3.67 17.35 -17.62
C LEU A 221 4.45 16.04 -17.61
N LEU A 222 5.78 16.13 -17.64
CA LEU A 222 6.66 14.96 -17.59
C LEU A 222 7.65 15.14 -16.43
N MET A 223 7.70 14.16 -15.52
CA MET A 223 8.55 14.27 -14.33
C MET A 223 8.88 12.90 -13.72
N THR A 224 9.75 12.89 -12.72
CA THR A 224 9.99 11.68 -11.95
C THR A 224 8.90 11.44 -10.90
N VAL A 225 8.67 10.17 -10.54
CA VAL A 225 7.79 9.79 -9.43
C VAL A 225 8.20 10.48 -8.14
N HIS A 226 9.51 10.53 -7.83
CA HIS A 226 10.05 11.25 -6.66
C HIS A 226 9.66 12.73 -6.69
N LYS A 227 9.79 13.41 -7.84
CA LYS A 227 9.43 14.83 -7.95
C LYS A 227 7.93 15.05 -7.75
N ALA A 228 7.09 14.17 -8.28
CA ALA A 228 5.64 14.23 -8.08
C ALA A 228 5.26 14.06 -6.60
N MET A 229 5.88 13.10 -5.90
CA MET A 229 5.64 12.79 -4.49
C MET A 229 6.15 13.89 -3.54
N TYR A 230 7.31 14.47 -3.81
CA TYR A 230 7.79 15.61 -3.04
C TYR A 230 7.05 16.91 -3.39
N GLY A 231 6.40 17.01 -4.55
CA GLY A 231 5.61 18.17 -4.97
C GLY A 231 6.36 19.19 -5.84
N ILE A 232 5.58 20.00 -6.54
CA ILE A 232 6.01 21.01 -7.49
C ILE A 232 6.02 22.37 -6.80
N ASP A 233 7.12 23.10 -6.85
CA ASP A 233 7.25 24.46 -6.30
C ASP A 233 7.29 25.49 -7.45
N PRO A 234 6.18 26.24 -7.71
CA PRO A 234 6.10 27.23 -8.79
C PRO A 234 6.67 28.60 -8.46
N ILE A 235 7.27 28.80 -7.28
CA ILE A 235 7.77 30.05 -6.70
C ILE A 235 6.76 31.18 -6.42
N LEU A 236 5.80 31.42 -7.32
CA LEU A 236 4.79 32.48 -7.18
C LEU A 236 3.48 32.01 -6.52
N SER A 237 3.39 30.72 -6.19
CA SER A 237 2.27 30.12 -5.49
C SER A 237 2.77 29.11 -4.45
N GLU A 238 1.82 28.57 -3.70
CA GLU A 238 2.04 27.41 -2.85
C GLU A 238 2.50 26.21 -3.67
N LYS A 239 3.16 25.30 -2.96
CA LYS A 239 3.62 24.02 -3.47
C LYS A 239 2.42 23.15 -3.82
N ILE A 240 2.53 22.39 -4.90
CA ILE A 240 1.44 21.58 -5.47
C ILE A 240 1.79 20.11 -5.27
N SER A 241 0.88 19.36 -4.66
CA SER A 241 1.00 17.90 -4.53
C SER A 241 0.46 17.18 -5.78
N LEU A 242 0.73 15.89 -5.89
CA LEU A 242 0.22 15.06 -6.99
C LEU A 242 -1.32 15.10 -7.09
N HIS A 243 -2.03 15.13 -5.95
CA HIS A 243 -3.50 15.21 -5.92
C HIS A 243 -4.02 16.52 -6.51
N ASP A 244 -3.32 17.64 -6.28
CA ASP A 244 -3.71 18.97 -6.76
C ASP A 244 -3.54 19.11 -8.29
N ILE A 245 -2.81 18.20 -8.93
CA ILE A 245 -2.67 18.17 -10.39
C ILE A 245 -3.99 17.76 -11.06
N THR A 246 -4.80 16.93 -10.38
CA THR A 246 -6.15 16.53 -10.82
C THR A 246 -7.16 17.60 -10.41
N GLU A 247 -7.21 18.70 -11.17
CA GLU A 247 -8.11 19.82 -10.90
C GLU A 247 -9.58 19.44 -11.15
N LYS A 248 -10.50 19.84 -10.27
CA LYS A 248 -11.94 19.59 -10.43
C LYS A 248 -12.43 20.18 -11.76
N GLY A 249 -13.11 19.38 -12.57
CA GLY A 249 -13.63 19.78 -13.88
C GLY A 249 -12.63 19.66 -15.03
N LYS A 250 -11.39 19.20 -14.79
CA LYS A 250 -10.42 18.89 -15.85
C LYS A 250 -10.19 17.38 -15.98
N LYS A 251 -10.34 16.87 -17.19
CA LYS A 251 -10.01 15.47 -17.51
C LYS A 251 -8.50 15.30 -17.51
N THR A 252 -8.00 14.37 -16.71
CA THR A 252 -6.55 14.17 -16.49
C THR A 252 -6.14 12.73 -16.76
N LEU A 253 -5.13 12.52 -17.59
CA LEU A 253 -4.49 11.22 -17.80
C LEU A 253 -3.18 11.18 -17.02
N ILE A 254 -2.95 10.14 -16.22
CA ILE A 254 -1.70 9.89 -15.49
C ILE A 254 -1.12 8.56 -15.95
N LEU A 255 0.06 8.58 -16.55
CA LEU A 255 0.79 7.40 -17.04
C LEU A 255 1.99 7.13 -16.11
N LEU A 256 2.00 5.97 -15.46
CA LEU A 256 3.13 5.47 -14.68
C LEU A 256 3.94 4.49 -15.52
N ASP A 257 5.10 4.92 -16.00
CA ASP A 257 6.05 4.07 -16.73
C ASP A 257 6.91 3.28 -15.74
N GLU A 258 7.14 1.99 -16.03
CA GLU A 258 7.73 1.02 -15.11
C GLU A 258 7.00 1.01 -13.75
N SER A 259 5.67 0.86 -13.80
CA SER A 259 4.74 1.06 -12.68
C SER A 259 5.04 0.25 -11.41
N ASP A 260 5.61 -0.94 -11.53
CA ASP A 260 6.07 -1.77 -10.40
C ASP A 260 7.24 -1.11 -9.68
N GLN A 261 8.23 -0.60 -10.42
CA GLN A 261 9.31 0.20 -9.85
C GLN A 261 8.82 1.56 -9.33
N ALA A 262 7.79 2.12 -9.95
CA ALA A 262 7.14 3.34 -9.46
C ALA A 262 6.49 3.12 -8.09
N ALA A 263 5.84 1.98 -7.86
CA ALA A 263 5.28 1.61 -6.57
C ALA A 263 6.36 1.56 -5.47
N ILE A 264 7.50 0.93 -5.76
CA ILE A 264 8.66 0.88 -4.85
C ILE A 264 9.23 2.29 -4.59
N ALA A 265 9.36 3.12 -5.63
CA ALA A 265 9.84 4.50 -5.50
C ALA A 265 8.89 5.38 -4.65
N MET A 266 7.57 5.24 -4.84
CA MET A 266 6.57 5.90 -4.01
C MET A 266 6.69 5.46 -2.55
N ARG A 267 6.79 4.15 -2.29
CA ARG A 267 6.94 3.59 -0.93
C ARG A 267 8.19 4.12 -0.24
N ASN A 268 9.33 4.10 -0.93
CA ASN A 268 10.58 4.63 -0.40
C ASN A 268 10.48 6.12 -0.07
N THR A 269 9.85 6.91 -0.95
CA THR A 269 9.65 8.34 -0.71
C THR A 269 8.74 8.59 0.50
N ILE A 270 7.68 7.80 0.67
CA ILE A 270 6.79 7.88 1.84
C ILE A 270 7.56 7.55 3.13
N ILE A 271 8.41 6.51 3.11
CA ILE A 271 9.25 6.14 4.25
C ILE A 271 10.26 7.24 4.57
N ASP A 272 10.93 7.80 3.56
CA ASP A 272 11.91 8.87 3.76
C ASP A 272 11.24 10.12 4.36
N GLN A 273 10.06 10.51 3.86
CA GLN A 273 9.25 11.58 4.45
C GLN A 273 8.81 11.27 5.89
N ALA A 274 8.43 10.02 6.20
CA ALA A 274 8.05 9.62 7.54
C ALA A 274 9.23 9.72 8.54
N ILE A 275 10.44 9.32 8.11
CA ILE A 275 11.67 9.45 8.90
C ILE A 275 12.00 10.92 9.13
N GLU A 276 11.98 11.75 8.09
CA GLU A 276 12.21 13.20 8.20
C GLU A 276 11.22 13.86 9.17
N ASN A 277 9.94 13.49 9.08
CA ASN A 277 8.86 14.01 9.93
C ASN A 277 9.01 13.58 11.39
N SER A 278 9.55 12.40 11.66
CA SER A 278 9.79 11.88 13.01
C SER A 278 11.22 12.16 13.53
N GLY A 279 12.08 12.81 12.76
CA GLY A 279 13.48 13.05 13.12
C GLY A 279 13.69 13.87 14.41
N GLY A 280 14.73 13.54 15.17
CA GLY A 280 15.19 14.32 16.33
C GLY A 280 14.19 14.39 17.49
N ARG A 281 13.67 15.59 17.79
CA ARG A 281 12.66 15.80 18.84
C ARG A 281 11.23 15.51 18.34
N ASN A 282 11.01 15.44 17.03
CA ASN A 282 9.68 15.32 16.45
C ASN A 282 9.06 13.93 16.66
N ARG A 283 9.85 12.87 16.87
CA ARG A 283 9.35 11.54 17.28
C ARG A 283 8.48 11.55 18.54
N PHE A 284 8.68 12.53 19.43
CA PHE A 284 7.87 12.69 20.64
C PHE A 284 6.69 13.65 20.46
N SER A 285 6.54 14.25 19.28
CA SER A 285 5.51 15.24 18.99
C SER A 285 4.15 14.61 18.65
N LYS A 286 4.13 13.29 18.51
CA LYS A 286 2.96 12.44 18.27
C LYS A 286 2.75 11.52 19.49
N GLY A 287 1.55 10.96 19.64
CA GLY A 287 1.20 10.16 20.84
C GLY A 287 0.89 11.02 22.06
N TYR A 288 1.28 10.59 23.26
CA TYR A 288 0.83 11.23 24.51
C TYR A 288 1.29 12.68 24.64
N ASN A 289 2.55 12.97 24.32
CA ASN A 289 3.07 14.33 24.31
C ASN A 289 2.37 15.21 23.26
N GLY A 290 2.05 14.67 22.09
CA GLY A 290 1.27 15.36 21.07
C GLY A 290 -0.15 15.70 21.56
N TYR A 291 -0.82 14.76 22.25
CA TYR A 291 -2.11 15.02 22.89
C TYR A 291 -2.02 16.16 23.91
N LEU A 292 -0.99 16.17 24.76
CA LEU A 292 -0.81 17.25 25.74
C LEU A 292 -0.61 18.61 25.07
N GLN A 293 0.13 18.66 23.95
CA GLN A 293 0.30 19.87 23.16
C GLN A 293 -1.05 20.37 22.59
N TYR A 294 -1.86 19.48 22.01
CA TYR A 294 -3.20 19.84 21.53
C TYR A 294 -4.15 20.23 22.67
N LYS A 295 -4.09 19.54 23.81
CA LYS A 295 -4.89 19.89 24.99
C LYS A 295 -4.58 21.30 25.46
N GLN A 296 -3.29 21.67 25.53
CA GLN A 296 -2.85 23.02 25.88
C GLN A 296 -3.43 24.08 24.93
N LEU A 297 -3.47 23.80 23.62
CA LEU A 297 -4.09 24.73 22.65
C LEU A 297 -5.57 24.98 22.95
N ILE A 298 -6.33 23.94 23.29
CA ILE A 298 -7.78 24.06 23.57
C ILE A 298 -8.04 24.71 24.93
N ASP A 299 -7.18 24.46 25.92
CA ASP A 299 -7.31 25.10 27.23
C ASP A 299 -7.07 26.63 27.15
N MET A 300 -6.46 27.14 26.07
CA MET A 300 -6.23 28.57 25.82
C MET A 300 -7.37 29.24 25.02
N ALA A 301 -8.50 28.56 24.78
CA ALA A 301 -9.60 29.04 23.94
C ALA A 301 -10.12 30.44 24.31
N ASP A 302 -10.18 30.76 25.61
CA ASP A 302 -10.67 32.04 26.14
C ASP A 302 -9.82 33.27 25.71
N HIS A 303 -8.67 33.06 25.08
CA HIS A 303 -7.74 34.11 24.64
C HIS A 303 -7.68 34.27 23.12
N ILE A 304 -8.50 33.53 22.36
CA ILE A 304 -8.47 33.52 20.90
C ILE A 304 -9.53 34.48 20.34
N SER A 305 -9.16 35.30 19.34
CA SER A 305 -10.11 36.18 18.64
C SER A 305 -11.00 35.40 17.66
N ASP A 306 -12.32 35.51 17.82
CA ASP A 306 -13.33 34.88 16.95
C ASP A 306 -13.65 35.68 15.66
N GLU A 307 -13.00 36.82 15.42
CA GLU A 307 -13.37 37.75 14.33
C GLU A 307 -13.43 37.12 12.93
N TYR A 308 -12.68 36.05 12.66
CA TYR A 308 -12.59 35.44 11.32
C TYR A 308 -13.43 34.17 11.13
N TYR A 309 -13.63 33.37 12.18
CA TYR A 309 -14.44 32.15 12.12
C TYR A 309 -15.82 32.31 12.78
N GLY A 310 -16.07 33.44 13.43
CA GLY A 310 -17.24 33.66 14.28
C GLY A 310 -17.32 32.62 15.41
N ASN A 311 -18.54 32.34 15.88
CA ASN A 311 -18.80 31.37 16.95
C ASN A 311 -18.46 29.92 16.58
N LEU A 312 -18.08 29.62 15.33
CA LEU A 312 -17.77 28.26 14.90
C LEU A 312 -16.53 27.72 15.60
N LEU A 313 -15.48 28.54 15.75
CA LEU A 313 -14.24 28.12 16.40
C LEU A 313 -14.48 27.82 17.88
N ASP A 314 -15.07 28.76 18.63
CA ASP A 314 -15.41 28.57 20.04
C ASP A 314 -16.30 27.33 20.29
N ASN A 315 -17.39 27.18 19.53
CA ASN A 315 -18.25 25.99 19.61
C ASN A 315 -17.48 24.68 19.35
N SER A 316 -16.56 24.69 18.37
CA SER A 316 -15.76 23.52 18.01
C SER A 316 -14.73 23.17 19.09
N LEU A 317 -14.10 24.17 19.71
CA LEU A 317 -13.16 24.01 20.82
C LEU A 317 -13.86 23.52 22.09
N ASN A 318 -15.00 24.12 22.45
CA ASN A 318 -15.81 23.69 23.59
C ASN A 318 -16.32 22.26 23.42
N LYS A 319 -16.74 21.89 22.21
CA LYS A 319 -17.14 20.51 21.90
C LYS A 319 -15.97 19.54 22.06
N ALA A 320 -14.79 19.87 21.52
CA ALA A 320 -13.59 19.05 21.68
C ALA A 320 -13.21 18.88 23.16
N LYS A 321 -13.29 19.96 23.96
CA LYS A 321 -13.00 19.95 25.40
C LYS A 321 -13.92 19.00 26.17
N ASN A 322 -15.21 19.03 25.88
CA ASN A 322 -16.18 18.13 26.51
C ASN A 322 -15.86 16.66 26.20
N ILE A 323 -15.61 16.32 24.93
CA ILE A 323 -15.29 14.94 24.51
C ILE A 323 -14.01 14.43 25.20
N ILE A 324 -12.93 15.21 25.18
CA ILE A 324 -11.66 14.75 25.77
C ILE A 324 -11.75 14.59 27.29
N THR A 325 -12.52 15.45 27.97
CA THR A 325 -12.74 15.36 29.41
C THR A 325 -13.55 14.12 29.76
N THR A 326 -14.64 13.83 29.04
CA THR A 326 -15.46 12.64 29.25
C THR A 326 -14.64 11.36 29.06
N ASN A 327 -13.92 11.24 27.96
CA ASN A 327 -13.05 10.10 27.68
C ASN A 327 -11.97 9.89 28.74
N TRP A 328 -11.35 10.99 29.19
CA TRP A 328 -10.30 10.94 30.20
C TRP A 328 -10.85 10.52 31.57
N GLU A 329 -11.94 11.15 32.02
CA GLU A 329 -12.58 10.84 33.29
C GLU A 329 -13.06 9.39 33.36
N LYS A 330 -13.48 8.83 32.22
CA LYS A 330 -13.87 7.42 32.15
C LYS A 330 -12.72 6.46 32.44
N THR A 331 -11.54 6.75 31.89
CA THR A 331 -10.38 5.83 31.96
C THR A 331 -9.54 6.05 33.20
N LEU A 332 -9.36 7.31 33.60
CA LEU A 332 -8.41 7.74 34.63
C LEU A 332 -9.07 8.59 35.73
N GLY A 333 -10.40 8.72 35.75
CA GLY A 333 -11.12 9.56 36.70
C GLY A 333 -10.73 11.04 36.59
N LYS A 334 -10.97 11.80 37.66
CA LYS A 334 -10.65 13.24 37.76
C LYS A 334 -9.15 13.54 37.92
N THR A 335 -8.29 12.74 37.31
CA THR A 335 -6.83 12.94 37.37
C THR A 335 -6.39 13.95 36.32
N GLU A 336 -5.32 14.69 36.61
CA GLU A 336 -4.73 15.60 35.63
C GLU A 336 -3.76 14.85 34.69
N PRO A 337 -3.75 15.15 33.38
CA PRO A 337 -2.71 14.69 32.48
C PRO A 337 -1.35 15.29 32.83
N TYR A 338 -0.32 14.45 32.97
CA TYR A 338 1.06 14.89 33.28
C TYR A 338 1.99 14.76 32.10
N LYS A 339 2.93 15.71 31.96
CA LYS A 339 3.90 15.72 30.86
C LYS A 339 4.82 14.49 30.81
N ASN A 340 5.14 13.92 31.96
CA ASN A 340 6.12 12.84 32.05
C ASN A 340 5.52 11.61 32.74
N ILE A 341 5.97 10.45 32.28
CA ILE A 341 5.71 9.15 32.89
C ILE A 341 7.01 8.67 33.53
N PHE A 342 6.96 8.23 34.78
CA PHE A 342 8.13 7.80 35.54
C PHE A 342 8.26 6.28 35.52
N LEU A 343 9.48 5.77 35.43
CA LEU A 343 9.74 4.35 35.60
C LEU A 343 9.49 3.87 37.04
N GLY A 344 9.16 2.60 37.22
CA GLY A 344 9.28 1.90 38.51
C GLY A 344 10.73 1.82 39.01
N ASP A 345 10.91 1.56 40.30
CA ASP A 345 12.22 1.65 40.98
C ASP A 345 13.22 0.49 40.65
N ILE A 346 12.91 -0.44 39.73
CA ILE A 346 13.63 -1.74 39.58
C ILE A 346 13.90 -2.18 38.11
N GLU A 347 13.81 -1.31 37.11
CA GLU A 347 13.90 -1.74 35.69
C GLU A 347 15.23 -1.35 35.00
N ASP A 348 15.81 -2.29 34.21
CA ASP A 348 17.10 -2.14 33.53
C ASP A 348 17.00 -1.28 32.25
N LEU A 349 18.03 -0.49 31.94
CA LEU A 349 18.10 0.37 30.73
C LEU A 349 17.93 -0.39 29.39
N GLU A 350 18.10 -1.71 29.36
CA GLU A 350 17.89 -2.51 28.15
C GLU A 350 16.42 -2.84 27.85
N ASP A 351 15.52 -2.63 28.81
CA ASP A 351 14.11 -3.04 28.76
C ASP A 351 13.20 -2.07 27.99
N TYR A 352 13.72 -0.88 27.64
CA TYR A 352 12.93 0.23 27.11
C TYR A 352 12.55 0.10 25.64
N ARG A 353 12.80 -1.02 24.96
CA ARG A 353 12.37 -1.21 23.55
C ARG A 353 10.94 -1.73 23.40
N ARG A 354 10.16 -1.74 24.49
CA ARG A 354 8.74 -2.11 24.48
C ARG A 354 7.89 -1.03 23.82
N GLY A 355 6.75 -1.45 23.29
CA GLY A 355 5.90 -0.56 22.54
C GLY A 355 4.57 -1.18 22.14
N VAL A 356 3.78 -0.38 21.44
CA VAL A 356 2.51 -0.80 20.86
C VAL A 356 2.48 -0.40 19.39
N PHE A 357 2.26 -1.38 18.54
CA PHE A 357 2.07 -1.23 17.11
C PHE A 357 0.58 -1.19 16.76
N PHE A 358 0.19 -0.22 15.94
CA PHE A 358 -1.15 0.01 15.45
C PHE A 358 -1.18 -0.03 13.92
N SER A 359 -2.25 -0.59 13.38
CA SER A 359 -2.70 -0.37 11.99
C SER A 359 -4.18 -0.02 12.05
N GLY A 360 -4.45 1.28 12.22
CA GLY A 360 -5.78 1.79 12.51
C GLY A 360 -6.35 1.29 13.85
N PRO A 361 -7.66 1.48 14.09
CA PRO A 361 -8.30 1.08 15.35
C PRO A 361 -8.54 -0.44 15.46
N ALA A 362 -8.42 -1.18 14.36
CA ALA A 362 -8.74 -2.61 14.28
C ALA A 362 -7.60 -3.50 14.82
N LEU A 363 -6.35 -3.13 14.56
CA LEU A 363 -5.19 -3.94 14.87
C LEU A 363 -4.28 -3.21 15.85
N LYS A 364 -4.05 -3.86 17.00
CA LYS A 364 -3.16 -3.42 18.07
C LYS A 364 -2.31 -4.60 18.53
N LEU A 365 -1.00 -4.41 18.59
CA LEU A 365 -0.01 -5.43 18.94
C LEU A 365 0.97 -4.86 19.95
N ASN A 366 1.09 -5.49 21.11
CA ASN A 366 2.21 -5.22 22.02
C ASN A 366 3.48 -5.81 21.39
N VAL A 367 4.54 -5.00 21.35
CA VAL A 367 5.84 -5.40 20.80
C VAL A 367 6.93 -5.17 21.84
N TYR A 368 7.89 -6.07 21.87
CA TYR A 368 8.95 -6.12 22.88
C TYR A 368 10.18 -6.85 22.32
N LYS A 369 11.30 -6.80 23.05
CA LYS A 369 12.52 -7.54 22.71
C LYS A 369 12.32 -9.02 23.05
N SER A 370 12.70 -9.93 22.15
CA SER A 370 12.22 -11.34 22.08
C SER A 370 12.22 -12.20 23.35
N ASN A 371 12.94 -11.82 24.41
CA ASN A 371 13.12 -12.63 25.61
C ASN A 371 12.19 -12.26 26.77
N ASP A 372 11.35 -11.23 26.61
CA ASP A 372 10.53 -10.69 27.69
C ASP A 372 9.05 -10.66 27.30
N LYS A 373 8.19 -11.26 28.13
CA LYS A 373 6.74 -11.35 27.87
C LYS A 373 5.92 -10.31 28.63
N SER A 374 6.56 -9.44 29.40
CA SER A 374 5.87 -8.43 30.17
C SER A 374 5.21 -7.37 29.29
N HIS A 375 4.07 -6.86 29.74
CA HIS A 375 3.29 -5.79 29.14
C HIS A 375 3.47 -4.50 29.93
N SER A 376 3.36 -3.37 29.23
CA SER A 376 3.49 -2.05 29.83
C SER A 376 2.15 -1.55 30.36
N PHE A 377 2.15 -1.03 31.59
CA PHE A 377 0.98 -0.48 32.26
C PHE A 377 1.25 0.93 32.79
N ILE A 378 0.27 1.82 32.59
CA ILE A 378 0.23 3.14 33.19
C ILE A 378 -0.53 3.06 34.52
N CYS A 379 0.19 3.33 35.60
CA CYS A 379 -0.27 3.19 36.97
C CYS A 379 -0.36 4.56 37.67
N TYR A 380 -1.40 4.74 38.51
CA TYR A 380 -1.61 5.97 39.27
C TYR A 380 -2.18 5.70 40.66
N CYS A 381 -1.76 6.48 41.66
CA CYS A 381 -2.37 6.53 42.99
C CYS A 381 -3.03 7.90 43.23
N LYS A 382 -4.25 7.91 43.76
CA LYS A 382 -5.01 9.13 44.09
C LYS A 382 -4.20 10.09 44.97
N GLY A 383 -4.20 11.36 44.58
CA GLY A 383 -3.47 12.43 45.27
C GLY A 383 -1.97 12.52 44.94
N LYS A 384 -1.42 11.60 44.13
CA LYS A 384 -0.06 11.73 43.58
C LYS A 384 -0.07 12.63 42.34
N LYS A 385 1.08 13.25 42.06
CA LYS A 385 1.25 14.22 40.96
C LYS A 385 1.75 13.60 39.65
N GLN A 386 1.94 12.29 39.54
CA GLN A 386 2.68 11.69 38.41
C GLN A 386 2.16 10.29 38.09
N PHE A 387 2.19 9.94 36.79
CA PHE A 387 1.98 8.58 36.31
C PHE A 387 3.26 7.76 36.45
N LYS A 388 3.10 6.46 36.77
CA LYS A 388 4.19 5.49 36.77
C LYS A 388 3.99 4.45 35.67
N LEU A 389 5.05 4.08 34.99
CA LEU A 389 5.13 2.97 34.05
C LEU A 389 5.64 1.74 34.81
N TYR A 390 4.94 0.61 34.67
CA TYR A 390 5.37 -0.69 35.19
C TYR A 390 5.25 -1.75 34.10
N HIS A 391 6.17 -2.72 34.11
CA HIS A 391 6.08 -3.91 33.27
C HIS A 391 5.66 -5.14 34.08
N ALA A 392 4.64 -5.86 33.62
CA ALA A 392 4.15 -7.08 34.26
C ALA A 392 3.50 -8.03 33.24
N GLU A 393 3.42 -9.34 33.51
CA GLU A 393 2.67 -10.27 32.62
C GLU A 393 1.15 -10.04 32.71
N ASP A 394 0.64 -9.71 33.90
CA ASP A 394 -0.77 -9.39 34.15
C ASP A 394 -0.94 -8.17 35.08
N ASP A 395 -2.16 -7.63 35.15
CA ASP A 395 -2.48 -6.45 35.95
C ASP A 395 -3.00 -6.75 37.36
N THR A 396 -3.08 -8.02 37.76
CA THR A 396 -3.72 -8.47 39.01
C THR A 396 -3.01 -7.88 40.24
N GLU A 397 -1.67 -7.98 40.29
CA GLU A 397 -0.88 -7.43 41.39
C GLU A 397 -0.81 -5.90 41.36
N LEU A 398 -0.82 -5.32 40.16
CA LEU A 398 -0.78 -3.86 39.99
C LEU A 398 -2.07 -3.23 40.51
N ARG A 399 -3.24 -3.84 40.24
CA ARG A 399 -4.55 -3.37 40.71
C ARG A 399 -4.68 -3.38 42.24
N GLN A 400 -3.87 -4.16 42.95
CA GLN A 400 -3.81 -4.13 44.41
C GLN A 400 -3.01 -2.96 44.96
N LYS A 401 -2.07 -2.42 44.17
CA LYS A 401 -1.12 -1.36 44.58
C LYS A 401 -1.51 0.03 44.09
N PHE A 402 -2.25 0.13 43.00
CA PHE A 402 -2.60 1.39 42.33
C PHE A 402 -4.10 1.56 42.20
N ASP A 403 -4.57 2.81 42.29
CA ASP A 403 -5.99 3.14 42.12
C ASP A 403 -6.44 2.99 40.66
N TYR A 404 -5.57 3.30 39.70
CA TYR A 404 -5.80 3.07 38.28
C TYR A 404 -4.60 2.34 37.68
N VAL A 405 -4.91 1.31 36.89
CA VAL A 405 -3.96 0.50 36.13
C VAL A 405 -4.51 0.38 34.72
N VAL A 406 -3.84 1.01 33.76
CA VAL A 406 -4.29 1.09 32.38
C VAL A 406 -3.23 0.46 31.47
N PRO A 407 -3.54 -0.63 30.74
CA PRO A 407 -2.64 -1.19 29.73
C PRO A 407 -2.21 -0.12 28.71
N MET A 408 -0.95 -0.18 28.25
CA MET A 408 -0.37 0.83 27.35
C MET A 408 -1.16 0.98 26.04
N ASP A 409 -1.67 -0.11 25.48
CA ASP A 409 -2.48 -0.10 24.26
C ASP A 409 -3.84 0.62 24.46
N LYS A 410 -4.49 0.41 25.62
CA LYS A 410 -5.70 1.14 26.02
C LYS A 410 -5.40 2.62 26.26
N PHE A 411 -4.32 2.93 26.97
CA PHE A 411 -3.90 4.31 27.20
C PHE A 411 -3.63 5.04 25.88
N LEU A 412 -2.84 4.46 24.98
CA LEU A 412 -2.55 5.04 23.66
C LEU A 412 -3.82 5.17 22.80
N SER A 413 -4.77 4.24 22.92
CA SER A 413 -6.06 4.34 22.22
C SER A 413 -6.87 5.56 22.69
N LEU A 414 -6.92 5.81 24.01
CA LEU A 414 -7.52 7.02 24.58
C LEU A 414 -6.85 8.28 24.02
N ILE A 415 -5.52 8.31 24.01
CA ILE A 415 -4.73 9.44 23.51
C ILE A 415 -5.00 9.71 22.03
N VAL A 416 -4.97 8.67 21.20
CA VAL A 416 -5.24 8.79 19.75
C VAL A 416 -6.68 9.23 19.50
N GLY A 417 -7.64 8.67 20.23
CA GLY A 417 -9.05 9.04 20.16
C GLY A 417 -9.27 10.52 20.48
N ASN A 418 -8.75 10.98 21.63
CA ASN A 418 -8.84 12.39 22.03
C ASN A 418 -8.16 13.32 21.03
N THR A 419 -6.96 13.00 20.55
CA THR A 419 -6.27 13.81 19.54
C THR A 419 -7.06 13.87 18.23
N THR A 420 -7.70 12.76 17.83
CA THR A 420 -8.56 12.70 16.65
C THR A 420 -9.81 13.56 16.81
N ALA A 421 -10.46 13.55 17.98
CA ALA A 421 -11.61 14.39 18.28
C ALA A 421 -11.26 15.88 18.12
N ILE A 422 -10.10 16.30 18.65
CA ILE A 422 -9.58 17.66 18.51
C ILE A 422 -9.37 18.01 17.03
N LYS A 423 -8.60 17.19 16.31
CA LYS A 423 -8.30 17.42 14.89
C LYS A 423 -9.56 17.45 14.03
N ALA A 424 -10.56 16.64 14.34
CA ALA A 424 -11.85 16.63 13.64
C ALA A 424 -12.60 17.96 13.78
N GLN A 425 -12.65 18.53 14.99
CA GLN A 425 -13.27 19.83 15.23
C GLN A 425 -12.51 20.97 14.54
N LEU A 426 -11.17 20.98 14.62
CA LEU A 426 -10.36 21.96 13.88
C LEU A 426 -10.54 21.83 12.36
N SER A 427 -10.61 20.60 11.84
CA SER A 427 -10.85 20.34 10.42
C SER A 427 -12.21 20.85 9.95
N LYS A 428 -13.24 20.79 10.81
CA LYS A 428 -14.56 21.38 10.50
C LYS A 428 -14.45 22.88 10.27
N VAL A 429 -13.77 23.58 11.19
CA VAL A 429 -13.51 25.03 11.07
C VAL A 429 -12.78 25.36 9.77
N VAL A 430 -11.69 24.63 9.47
CA VAL A 430 -10.91 24.83 8.24
C VAL A 430 -11.73 24.55 6.99
N ASN A 431 -12.53 23.47 6.95
CA ASN A 431 -13.31 23.12 5.77
C ASN A 431 -14.44 24.13 5.49
N GLU A 432 -15.15 24.61 6.52
CA GLU A 432 -16.18 25.64 6.35
C GLU A 432 -15.58 26.97 5.89
N ALA A 433 -14.43 27.36 6.47
CA ALA A 433 -13.69 28.54 6.03
C ALA A 433 -13.21 28.41 4.59
N TYR A 434 -12.65 27.24 4.23
CA TYR A 434 -12.22 26.94 2.87
C TYR A 434 -13.36 27.02 1.86
N GLN A 435 -14.52 26.44 2.18
CA GLN A 435 -15.70 26.50 1.31
C GLN A 435 -16.17 27.93 1.09
N LYS A 436 -16.29 28.73 2.17
CA LYS A 436 -16.63 30.16 2.07
C LYS A 436 -15.61 30.91 1.20
N SER A 437 -14.31 30.69 1.43
CA SER A 437 -13.25 31.29 0.63
C SER A 437 -13.34 30.89 -0.85
N VAL A 438 -13.70 29.64 -1.16
CA VAL A 438 -13.88 29.16 -2.55
C VAL A 438 -15.12 29.78 -3.20
N GLU A 439 -16.26 29.80 -2.51
CA GLU A 439 -17.49 30.43 -3.01
C GLU A 439 -17.30 31.93 -3.25
N GLU A 440 -16.62 32.63 -2.33
CA GLU A 440 -16.23 34.03 -2.52
C GLU A 440 -15.30 34.21 -3.72
N PHE A 441 -14.33 33.30 -3.91
CA PHE A 441 -13.42 33.30 -5.04
C PHE A 441 -14.16 33.10 -6.37
N GLU A 442 -15.01 32.06 -6.47
CA GLU A 442 -15.77 31.71 -7.68
C GLU A 442 -16.77 32.80 -8.04
N LYS A 443 -17.53 33.31 -7.07
CA LYS A 443 -18.47 34.42 -7.27
C LYS A 443 -17.73 35.68 -7.76
N THR A 444 -16.57 35.95 -7.18
CA THR A 444 -15.72 37.07 -7.62
C THR A 444 -15.22 36.85 -9.04
N GLU A 445 -14.83 35.63 -9.42
CA GLU A 445 -14.39 35.27 -10.76
C GLU A 445 -15.52 35.43 -11.81
N ASP A 446 -16.73 34.95 -11.49
CA ASP A 446 -17.92 35.10 -12.35
C ASP A 446 -18.36 36.57 -12.50
N GLU A 447 -18.33 37.35 -11.42
CA GLU A 447 -18.67 38.78 -11.44
C GLU A 447 -17.61 39.62 -12.18
N LEU A 448 -16.34 39.18 -12.17
CA LEU A 448 -15.26 39.74 -12.97
C LEU A 448 -15.42 39.39 -14.47
N LEU A 449 -15.80 38.16 -14.80
CA LEU A 449 -16.12 37.72 -16.17
C LEU A 449 -17.36 38.47 -16.72
N ALA A 450 -18.33 38.79 -15.87
CA ALA A 450 -19.54 39.53 -16.21
C ALA A 450 -19.38 41.08 -16.20
N ASN A 451 -18.16 41.61 -15.99
CA ASN A 451 -17.87 43.06 -15.88
C ASN A 451 -18.69 43.83 -14.81
N LYS A 452 -19.21 43.15 -13.78
CA LYS A 452 -20.09 43.76 -12.76
C LYS A 452 -19.36 44.27 -11.52
N LEU A 453 -18.13 43.80 -11.26
CA LEU A 453 -17.26 44.28 -10.18
C LEU A 453 -16.05 45.06 -10.72
N PRO A 454 -15.48 46.01 -9.95
CA PRO A 454 -14.16 46.57 -10.25
C PRO A 454 -13.11 45.44 -10.28
N LYS A 455 -12.22 45.46 -11.30
CA LYS A 455 -11.12 44.49 -11.61
C LYS A 455 -10.04 44.29 -10.52
N ASN A 456 -10.35 44.58 -9.26
CA ASN A 456 -9.41 44.79 -8.16
C ASN A 456 -9.58 43.79 -6.99
N HIS A 457 -10.30 42.68 -7.17
CA HIS A 457 -10.41 41.64 -6.15
C HIS A 457 -9.29 40.59 -6.22
N TYR A 458 -8.97 39.99 -5.07
CA TYR A 458 -7.94 38.95 -4.96
C TYR A 458 -8.42 37.62 -5.53
N LEU A 459 -7.58 36.96 -6.33
CA LEU A 459 -7.73 35.55 -6.63
C LEU A 459 -6.37 34.83 -6.46
N GLY A 460 -5.96 34.64 -5.20
CA GLY A 460 -5.14 33.48 -4.85
C GLY A 460 -6.15 32.38 -4.56
N TYR A 461 -6.17 31.32 -5.36
CA TYR A 461 -7.12 30.23 -5.16
C TYR A 461 -7.01 29.77 -3.70
N PRO A 462 -8.11 29.76 -2.93
CA PRO A 462 -8.09 29.28 -1.57
C PRO A 462 -7.47 27.90 -1.53
N THR A 463 -6.61 27.64 -0.56
CA THR A 463 -6.02 26.32 -0.31
C THR A 463 -6.30 25.93 1.13
N ARG A 464 -6.33 24.63 1.41
CA ARG A 464 -6.55 24.16 2.78
C ARG A 464 -5.39 24.56 3.68
N GLU A 465 -4.17 24.47 3.18
CA GLU A 465 -2.93 24.87 3.83
C GLU A 465 -2.99 26.33 4.29
N ARG A 466 -3.51 27.23 3.44
CA ARG A 466 -3.69 28.63 3.81
C ARG A 466 -4.68 28.80 4.97
N GLU A 467 -5.81 28.10 4.94
CA GLU A 467 -6.80 28.19 6.01
C GLU A 467 -6.31 27.52 7.31
N ILE A 468 -5.52 26.45 7.20
CA ILE A 468 -4.83 25.80 8.33
C ILE A 468 -3.81 26.77 8.95
N HIS A 469 -2.98 27.42 8.13
CA HIS A 469 -2.04 28.44 8.60
C HIS A 469 -2.77 29.59 9.29
N THR A 470 -3.84 30.09 8.67
CA THR A 470 -4.68 31.16 9.22
C THR A 470 -5.34 30.75 10.55
N LEU A 471 -5.66 29.47 10.75
CA LEU A 471 -6.15 28.94 12.02
C LEU A 471 -5.04 28.92 13.08
N PHE A 472 -3.89 28.31 12.79
CA PHE A 472 -2.85 28.12 13.80
C PHE A 472 -2.08 29.39 14.16
N SER A 473 -1.99 30.36 13.24
CA SER A 473 -1.40 31.68 13.53
C SER A 473 -2.12 32.42 14.65
N ARG A 474 -3.39 32.10 14.92
CA ARG A 474 -4.18 32.69 16.02
C ARG A 474 -3.83 32.16 17.40
N PHE A 475 -3.22 30.97 17.48
CA PHE A 475 -2.82 30.39 18.75
C PHE A 475 -1.45 30.91 19.23
N GLU A 476 -0.73 31.67 18.40
CA GLU A 476 0.60 32.25 18.69
C GLU A 476 1.59 31.24 19.29
N THR A 477 1.53 29.99 18.83
CA THR A 477 2.33 28.88 19.39
C THR A 477 3.71 28.78 18.73
N THR A 478 4.72 28.40 19.53
CA THR A 478 6.10 28.21 19.03
C THR A 478 6.28 26.96 18.14
N SER A 479 5.26 26.10 18.08
CA SER A 479 5.24 24.87 17.27
C SER A 479 4.21 24.92 16.12
N GLU A 480 3.88 26.11 15.61
CA GLU A 480 2.84 26.34 14.60
C GLU A 480 2.93 25.37 13.40
N TYR A 481 4.10 25.33 12.75
CA TYR A 481 4.37 24.46 11.59
C TYR A 481 4.07 22.98 11.86
N GLN A 482 4.37 22.50 13.06
CA GLN A 482 4.13 21.10 13.45
C GLN A 482 2.63 20.81 13.51
N PHE A 483 1.83 21.73 14.05
CA PHE A 483 0.37 21.58 14.12
C PHE A 483 -0.29 21.68 12.74
N GLU A 484 0.19 22.61 11.90
CA GLU A 484 -0.27 22.76 10.53
C GLU A 484 -0.07 21.47 9.75
N GLN A 485 1.15 20.92 9.80
CA GLN A 485 1.49 19.66 9.14
C GLN A 485 0.60 18.50 9.63
N GLN A 486 0.48 18.35 10.96
CA GLN A 486 -0.32 17.26 11.55
C GLN A 486 -1.83 17.37 11.24
N LEU A 487 -2.37 18.59 11.12
CA LEU A 487 -3.76 18.80 10.73
C LEU A 487 -3.95 18.59 9.23
N PHE A 488 -3.01 19.07 8.41
CA PHE A 488 -3.04 18.87 6.97
C PHE A 488 -3.01 17.37 6.61
N GLU A 489 -2.08 16.60 7.19
CA GLU A 489 -2.01 15.14 7.03
C GLU A 489 -3.32 14.46 7.45
N PHE A 490 -3.95 14.90 8.54
CA PHE A 490 -5.23 14.38 9.00
C PHE A 490 -6.38 14.69 8.02
N MET A 491 -6.37 15.87 7.41
CA MET A 491 -7.40 16.29 6.45
C MET A 491 -7.25 15.66 5.06
N THR A 492 -6.03 15.33 4.65
CA THR A 492 -5.73 14.75 3.33
C THR A 492 -5.78 13.23 3.34
N ASN A 493 -5.30 12.57 4.40
CA ASN A 493 -5.31 11.11 4.52
C ASN A 493 -6.69 10.57 4.92
N ARG A 494 -7.57 10.41 3.94
CA ARG A 494 -8.95 9.93 4.15
C ARG A 494 -8.99 8.45 4.48
N LYS A 495 -9.52 8.10 5.66
CA LYS A 495 -9.61 6.73 6.18
C LYS A 495 -10.86 5.91 5.74
N ASN A 496 -11.47 6.30 4.63
CA ASN A 496 -12.75 5.75 4.18
C ASN A 496 -12.74 5.40 2.69
N LEU A 497 -13.36 4.27 2.33
CA LEU A 497 -13.80 3.97 0.97
C LEU A 497 -15.07 4.76 0.66
N ILE A 498 -15.27 5.09 -0.62
CA ILE A 498 -16.54 5.68 -1.07
C ILE A 498 -17.17 4.75 -2.07
N ILE A 499 -18.40 4.33 -1.78
CA ILE A 499 -19.21 3.50 -2.67
C ILE A 499 -20.40 4.32 -3.16
N ASN A 500 -20.78 4.13 -4.42
CA ASN A 500 -21.95 4.78 -5.02
C ASN A 500 -23.22 4.00 -4.62
N LYS A 501 -24.19 4.69 -4.01
CA LYS A 501 -25.53 4.20 -3.73
C LYS A 501 -26.52 5.00 -4.57
N GLY A 502 -26.80 4.55 -5.79
CA GLY A 502 -27.53 5.35 -6.77
C GLY A 502 -26.77 6.64 -7.10
N GLU A 503 -27.39 7.81 -6.88
CA GLU A 503 -26.76 9.12 -7.05
C GLU A 503 -25.94 9.58 -5.81
N GLU A 504 -26.12 8.93 -4.66
CA GLU A 504 -25.45 9.30 -3.41
C GLU A 504 -24.10 8.60 -3.21
N LYS A 505 -23.15 9.29 -2.56
CA LYS A 505 -21.82 8.75 -2.21
C LYS A 505 -21.76 8.37 -0.74
N LEU A 506 -21.74 7.08 -0.45
CA LEU A 506 -21.62 6.55 0.90
C LEU A 506 -20.15 6.45 1.30
N LYS A 507 -19.79 6.94 2.49
CA LYS A 507 -18.43 6.82 3.05
C LYS A 507 -18.41 5.65 4.02
N LEU A 508 -17.63 4.62 3.72
CA LEU A 508 -17.46 3.43 4.54
C LEU A 508 -16.07 3.37 5.14
N PRO A 509 -15.92 2.92 6.41
CA PRO A 509 -14.61 2.81 7.03
C PRO A 509 -13.75 1.75 6.31
N ASP A 510 -12.50 2.10 6.04
CA ASP A 510 -11.50 1.17 5.54
C ASP A 510 -10.49 0.85 6.64
N PHE A 511 -10.47 -0.39 7.12
CA PHE A 511 -9.55 -0.81 8.17
C PHE A 511 -8.27 -1.47 7.63
N SER A 512 -8.09 -1.52 6.32
CA SER A 512 -6.87 -2.03 5.70
C SER A 512 -5.66 -1.15 6.03
N VAL A 513 -4.47 -1.74 5.97
CA VAL A 513 -3.20 -1.00 6.09
C VAL A 513 -3.10 0.10 5.04
N TYR A 514 -3.66 -0.10 3.85
CA TYR A 514 -3.56 0.85 2.75
C TYR A 514 -4.18 2.20 3.10
N SER A 515 -5.35 2.19 3.73
CA SER A 515 -6.01 3.42 4.15
C SER A 515 -5.62 3.89 5.54
N GLN A 516 -5.17 3.01 6.44
CA GLN A 516 -4.87 3.36 7.84
C GLN A 516 -3.41 3.73 8.08
N GLY A 517 -2.49 3.20 7.28
CA GLY A 517 -1.06 3.26 7.55
C GLY A 517 -0.66 2.43 8.77
N VAL A 518 0.53 2.71 9.30
CA VAL A 518 1.10 2.01 10.47
C VAL A 518 1.66 3.00 11.48
N GLN A 519 1.51 2.71 12.77
CA GLN A 519 2.06 3.51 13.87
C GLN A 519 2.72 2.59 14.88
N LEU A 520 3.96 2.87 15.26
CA LEU A 520 4.69 2.18 16.31
C LEU A 520 5.04 3.18 17.41
N TYR A 521 4.42 3.02 18.58
CA TYR A 521 4.80 3.74 19.78
C TYR A 521 5.82 2.94 20.56
N GLN A 522 6.94 3.55 20.97
CA GLN A 522 7.97 2.88 21.77
C GLN A 522 8.35 3.71 22.99
N GLU A 523 8.73 3.01 24.05
CA GLU A 523 9.31 3.60 25.24
C GLU A 523 10.74 4.10 24.93
N GLU A 524 11.09 5.29 25.42
CA GLU A 524 12.45 5.83 25.31
C GLU A 524 12.78 6.62 26.58
N VAL A 525 13.95 6.35 27.17
CA VAL A 525 14.46 7.12 28.31
C VAL A 525 14.88 8.51 27.83
N ASP A 526 14.50 9.55 28.56
CA ASP A 526 15.08 10.87 28.35
C ASP A 526 16.52 10.88 28.86
N GLU A 527 17.49 10.70 27.96
CA GLU A 527 18.93 10.64 28.27
C GLU A 527 19.46 11.87 29.02
N ARG A 528 18.71 12.98 29.02
CA ARG A 528 19.05 14.23 29.71
C ARG A 528 18.49 14.31 31.13
N ASP A 529 17.77 13.29 31.58
CA ASP A 529 17.01 13.31 32.83
C ASP A 529 17.48 12.22 33.80
N ASN A 530 18.12 12.64 34.89
CA ASN A 530 18.59 11.74 35.95
C ASN A 530 17.44 11.07 36.75
N GLN A 531 16.18 11.42 36.47
CA GLN A 531 14.99 10.88 37.14
C GLN A 531 14.35 9.70 36.39
N HIS A 532 15.03 9.11 35.39
CA HIS A 532 14.54 7.96 34.60
C HIS A 532 13.14 8.20 34.02
N ARG A 533 12.91 9.39 33.45
CA ARG A 533 11.63 9.71 32.83
C ARG A 533 11.52 9.04 31.47
N VAL A 534 10.35 8.46 31.20
CA VAL A 534 10.04 7.77 29.96
C VAL A 534 9.18 8.67 29.07
N ARG A 535 9.56 8.74 27.80
CA ARG A 535 8.77 9.33 26.73
C ARG A 535 8.34 8.24 25.77
N LEU A 536 7.21 8.46 25.11
CA LEU A 536 6.73 7.59 24.05
C LEU A 536 7.12 8.22 22.70
N SER A 537 8.03 7.58 21.99
CA SER A 537 8.33 7.93 20.60
C SER A 537 7.29 7.31 19.67
N CYS A 538 7.07 7.92 18.51
CA CYS A 538 6.11 7.46 17.52
C CYS A 538 6.76 7.43 16.13
N ARG A 539 6.80 6.24 15.54
CA ARG A 539 7.14 6.01 14.13
C ARG A 539 5.84 5.79 13.37
N GLU A 540 5.55 6.62 12.37
CA GLU A 540 4.26 6.60 11.69
C GLU A 540 4.44 6.69 10.17
N ILE A 541 3.77 5.80 9.45
CA ILE A 541 3.48 5.94 8.02
C ILE A 541 1.97 6.18 7.93
N SER A 542 1.58 7.33 7.40
CA SER A 542 0.17 7.76 7.38
C SER A 542 -0.56 7.48 6.05
N THR A 543 0.18 7.13 5.00
CA THR A 543 -0.35 6.89 3.65
C THR A 543 0.43 5.79 2.92
N THR A 544 -0.14 5.28 1.83
CA THR A 544 0.44 4.21 1.00
C THR A 544 0.33 4.54 -0.49
N PRO A 545 1.16 3.93 -1.37
CA PRO A 545 1.02 4.11 -2.82
C PRO A 545 -0.40 3.79 -3.33
N GLU A 546 -1.00 2.70 -2.84
CA GLU A 546 -2.35 2.26 -3.19
C GLU A 546 -3.39 3.34 -2.85
N LYS A 547 -3.25 3.94 -1.67
CA LYS A 547 -4.14 5.02 -1.23
C LYS A 547 -4.05 6.25 -2.13
N ILE A 548 -2.84 6.63 -2.53
CA ILE A 548 -2.62 7.76 -3.45
C ILE A 548 -3.29 7.49 -4.80
N LEU A 549 -3.10 6.29 -5.36
CA LEU A 549 -3.75 5.89 -6.61
C LEU A 549 -5.28 5.91 -6.49
N PHE A 550 -5.81 5.35 -5.40
CA PHE A 550 -7.25 5.39 -5.12
C PHE A 550 -7.79 6.81 -5.03
N ASP A 551 -7.10 7.72 -4.32
CA ASP A 551 -7.55 9.10 -4.19
C ASP A 551 -7.44 9.91 -5.50
N LEU A 552 -6.49 9.58 -6.39
CA LEU A 552 -6.40 10.18 -7.75
C LEU A 552 -7.58 9.75 -8.64
N LEU A 553 -7.94 8.47 -8.62
CA LEU A 553 -9.05 7.90 -9.41
C LEU A 553 -10.41 8.44 -9.00
N ARG A 554 -10.51 9.06 -7.82
CA ARG A 554 -11.76 9.67 -7.33
C ARG A 554 -12.05 11.05 -7.92
N THR A 555 -11.05 11.71 -8.51
CA THR A 555 -11.29 12.96 -9.22
C THR A 555 -11.99 12.63 -10.54
N GLU A 556 -13.17 13.22 -10.74
CA GLU A 556 -13.99 12.96 -11.92
C GLU A 556 -13.22 13.32 -13.21
N GLY A 557 -13.20 12.39 -14.17
CA GLY A 557 -12.45 12.56 -15.41
C GLY A 557 -10.97 12.19 -15.33
N THR A 558 -10.50 11.61 -14.21
CA THR A 558 -9.12 11.09 -14.10
C THR A 558 -9.02 9.65 -14.61
N SER A 559 -7.97 9.38 -15.40
CA SER A 559 -7.54 8.05 -15.82
C SER A 559 -6.11 7.82 -15.35
N VAL A 560 -5.83 6.66 -14.75
CA VAL A 560 -4.49 6.26 -14.30
C VAL A 560 -4.09 4.99 -15.02
N VAL A 561 -2.89 4.97 -15.61
CA VAL A 561 -2.38 3.83 -16.38
C VAL A 561 -1.09 3.34 -15.73
N LEU A 562 -1.09 2.07 -15.31
CA LEU A 562 0.08 1.35 -14.82
C LEU A 562 0.72 0.58 -15.97
N CYS A 563 1.87 1.04 -16.47
CA CYS A 563 2.60 0.42 -17.57
C CYS A 563 3.90 -0.23 -17.07
N SER A 564 3.99 -1.55 -17.15
CA SER A 564 5.22 -2.32 -16.90
C SER A 564 5.03 -3.74 -17.42
N ALA A 565 6.09 -4.45 -17.81
CA ALA A 565 5.96 -5.88 -18.15
C ALA A 565 5.43 -6.72 -16.97
N THR A 566 5.63 -6.23 -15.75
CA THR A 566 5.24 -6.87 -14.50
C THR A 566 4.13 -6.11 -13.77
N ALA A 567 3.40 -5.21 -14.47
CA ALA A 567 2.36 -4.36 -13.87
C ALA A 567 1.25 -5.14 -13.14
N SER A 568 0.91 -6.34 -13.64
CA SER A 568 -0.10 -7.24 -13.08
C SER A 568 0.44 -8.19 -12.00
N SER A 569 1.73 -8.10 -11.63
CA SER A 569 2.33 -8.96 -10.59
C SER A 569 1.54 -8.88 -9.28
N SER A 570 1.27 -10.04 -8.70
CA SER A 570 0.49 -10.21 -7.47
C SER A 570 1.31 -9.98 -6.19
N SER A 571 2.63 -9.79 -6.30
CA SER A 571 3.48 -9.56 -5.12
C SER A 571 3.30 -8.16 -4.57
N VAL A 572 2.89 -8.05 -3.31
CA VAL A 572 2.75 -6.76 -2.62
C VAL A 572 4.11 -6.19 -2.18
N ILE A 573 5.17 -7.00 -2.21
CA ILE A 573 6.52 -6.53 -1.87
C ILE A 573 7.15 -5.74 -3.01
N SER A 574 6.95 -6.17 -4.26
CA SER A 574 7.57 -5.56 -5.45
C SER A 574 6.64 -4.68 -6.29
N ASN A 575 5.36 -4.62 -5.96
CA ASN A 575 4.35 -3.86 -6.68
C ASN A 575 3.34 -3.22 -5.72
N CYS A 576 2.40 -2.44 -6.25
CA CYS A 576 1.16 -2.11 -5.55
C CYS A 576 0.30 -3.36 -5.36
N ASP A 577 -0.53 -3.40 -4.31
CA ASP A 577 -1.56 -4.43 -4.18
C ASP A 577 -2.68 -4.21 -5.21
N ILE A 578 -2.50 -4.83 -6.37
CA ILE A 578 -3.42 -4.77 -7.50
C ILE A 578 -4.79 -5.35 -7.12
N GLU A 579 -4.83 -6.34 -6.22
CA GLU A 579 -6.07 -6.96 -5.82
C GLU A 579 -6.88 -6.02 -4.92
N TYR A 580 -6.24 -5.36 -3.94
CA TYR A 580 -6.86 -4.29 -3.17
C TYR A 580 -7.37 -3.16 -4.08
N LEU A 581 -6.61 -2.74 -5.10
CA LEU A 581 -7.05 -1.72 -6.05
C LEU A 581 -8.28 -2.18 -6.86
N LYS A 582 -8.33 -3.44 -7.30
CA LYS A 582 -9.51 -4.03 -7.98
C LYS A 582 -10.72 -4.06 -7.06
N GLU A 583 -10.54 -4.46 -5.81
CA GLU A 583 -11.62 -4.51 -4.81
C GLU A 583 -12.16 -3.12 -4.45
N SER A 584 -11.27 -2.15 -4.27
CA SER A 584 -11.61 -0.79 -3.82
C SER A 584 -12.14 0.12 -4.93
N VAL A 585 -11.63 0.02 -6.16
CA VAL A 585 -12.06 0.82 -7.32
C VAL A 585 -13.25 0.19 -8.05
N GLY A 586 -13.45 -1.13 -7.89
CA GLY A 586 -14.55 -1.88 -8.49
C GLY A 586 -14.43 -1.99 -10.01
N ASN A 587 -15.55 -1.80 -10.72
CA ASN A 587 -15.66 -2.06 -12.16
C ASN A 587 -14.86 -1.10 -13.06
N ASN A 588 -14.22 -0.08 -12.49
CA ASN A 588 -13.41 0.91 -13.22
C ASN A 588 -11.93 0.49 -13.33
N VAL A 589 -11.60 -0.79 -13.10
CA VAL A 589 -10.27 -1.35 -13.35
C VAL A 589 -10.29 -2.15 -14.65
N HIS A 590 -9.39 -1.82 -15.56
CA HIS A 590 -9.29 -2.43 -16.89
C HIS A 590 -7.93 -3.10 -17.02
N ALA A 591 -7.92 -4.42 -17.23
CA ALA A 591 -6.72 -5.19 -17.55
C ALA A 591 -6.74 -5.61 -19.03
N LEU A 592 -5.58 -5.91 -19.57
CA LEU A 592 -5.45 -6.43 -20.93
C LEU A 592 -6.20 -7.75 -21.12
N THR A 593 -6.94 -7.87 -22.22
CA THR A 593 -7.66 -9.09 -22.55
C THR A 593 -6.69 -10.22 -22.92
N GLU A 594 -7.09 -11.47 -22.73
CA GLU A 594 -6.30 -12.63 -23.18
C GLU A 594 -6.02 -12.58 -24.69
N HIS A 595 -6.99 -12.13 -25.48
CA HIS A 595 -6.86 -11.98 -26.92
C HIS A 595 -5.80 -10.94 -27.31
N ASP A 596 -5.81 -9.77 -26.67
CA ASP A 596 -4.83 -8.71 -26.94
C ASP A 596 -3.41 -9.16 -26.61
N ARG A 597 -3.24 -9.87 -25.49
CA ARG A 597 -1.94 -10.40 -25.04
C ARG A 597 -1.39 -11.43 -26.00
N LYS A 598 -2.21 -12.43 -26.40
CA LYS A 598 -1.82 -13.46 -27.37
C LYS A 598 -1.46 -12.85 -28.71
N THR A 599 -2.29 -11.94 -29.22
CA THR A 599 -2.04 -11.25 -30.50
C THR A 599 -0.72 -10.45 -30.45
N PHE A 600 -0.47 -9.74 -29.35
CA PHE A 600 0.79 -9.02 -29.18
C PHE A 600 2.00 -9.98 -29.19
N ASP A 601 1.95 -11.06 -28.43
CA ASP A 601 3.05 -12.02 -28.35
C ASP A 601 3.33 -12.73 -29.68
N GLU A 602 2.27 -13.07 -30.43
CA GLU A 602 2.37 -13.64 -31.77
C GLU A 602 3.06 -12.67 -32.73
N LEU A 603 2.60 -11.41 -32.76
CA LEU A 603 3.19 -10.37 -33.61
C LEU A 603 4.65 -10.08 -33.24
N VAL A 604 4.98 -10.03 -31.94
CA VAL A 604 6.36 -9.88 -31.48
C VAL A 604 7.22 -11.06 -31.95
N SER A 605 6.73 -12.30 -31.81
CA SER A 605 7.47 -13.50 -32.24
C SER A 605 7.84 -13.46 -33.72
N GLN A 606 6.96 -12.94 -34.59
CA GLN A 606 7.22 -12.77 -36.02
C GLN A 606 8.30 -11.73 -36.35
N THR A 607 8.67 -10.85 -35.40
CA THR A 607 9.77 -9.88 -35.60
C THR A 607 11.15 -10.45 -35.28
N TYR A 608 11.23 -11.62 -34.65
CA TYR A 608 12.49 -12.29 -34.37
C TYR A 608 13.06 -12.96 -35.64
N PRO A 609 14.39 -13.04 -35.77
CA PRO A 609 15.02 -13.80 -36.85
C PRO A 609 14.68 -15.30 -36.72
N THR A 610 14.37 -15.96 -37.84
CA THR A 610 13.94 -17.36 -37.89
C THR A 610 15.03 -18.35 -37.45
N GLU A 611 16.30 -18.01 -37.65
CA GLU A 611 17.45 -18.85 -37.32
C GLU A 611 17.81 -18.83 -35.82
N HIS A 612 17.28 -17.86 -35.07
CA HIS A 612 17.63 -17.66 -33.67
C HIS A 612 17.00 -18.70 -32.74
N LYS A 613 17.85 -19.30 -31.89
CA LYS A 613 17.51 -20.31 -30.90
C LYS A 613 17.78 -19.81 -29.47
N ILE A 614 17.05 -20.38 -28.53
CA ILE A 614 17.23 -20.15 -27.09
C ILE A 614 17.58 -21.49 -26.46
N GLU A 615 18.69 -21.57 -25.74
CA GLU A 615 19.13 -22.76 -25.03
C GLU A 615 19.09 -22.50 -23.51
N ILE A 616 18.43 -23.39 -22.78
CA ILE A 616 18.27 -23.30 -21.32
C ILE A 616 19.15 -24.35 -20.66
N LYS A 617 19.95 -23.92 -19.68
CA LYS A 617 20.86 -24.79 -18.92
C LYS A 617 20.62 -24.65 -17.42
N ALA A 618 20.22 -25.76 -16.77
CA ALA A 618 20.08 -25.80 -15.33
C ALA A 618 21.43 -26.09 -14.65
N LEU A 619 21.73 -25.34 -13.58
CA LEU A 619 22.87 -25.56 -12.68
C LEU A 619 22.35 -26.15 -11.36
N GLU A 620 22.76 -27.37 -11.05
CA GLU A 620 22.26 -28.15 -9.92
C GLU A 620 22.73 -27.60 -8.57
N HIS A 621 21.85 -27.68 -7.56
CA HIS A 621 22.24 -27.40 -6.18
C HIS A 621 23.12 -28.52 -5.64
N TYR A 622 24.38 -28.23 -5.37
CA TYR A 622 25.26 -29.21 -4.74
C TYR A 622 25.02 -29.27 -3.23
N THR A 623 24.50 -30.42 -2.76
CA THR A 623 24.29 -30.69 -1.34
C THR A 623 25.34 -31.69 -0.84
N PHE A 624 26.02 -31.36 0.25
CA PHE A 624 26.93 -32.29 0.93
C PHE A 624 26.12 -33.38 1.64
N GLU A 625 26.54 -34.64 1.52
CA GLU A 625 25.95 -35.76 2.28
C GLU A 625 26.08 -35.56 3.80
N ASP A 626 27.20 -35.01 4.24
CA ASP A 626 27.46 -34.62 5.62
C ASP A 626 27.59 -33.10 5.70
N SER A 627 26.59 -32.45 6.28
CA SER A 627 26.48 -30.98 6.34
C SER A 627 27.39 -30.32 7.38
N ARG A 628 28.25 -31.08 8.07
CA ARG A 628 29.21 -30.53 9.02
C ARG A 628 30.35 -29.83 8.30
N ASP A 629 30.70 -28.63 8.74
CA ASP A 629 31.66 -27.78 8.03
C ASP A 629 33.06 -28.42 7.89
N ASP A 630 33.48 -29.27 8.84
CA ASP A 630 34.75 -29.99 8.81
C ASP A 630 34.81 -31.10 7.74
N LYS A 631 33.66 -31.51 7.21
CA LYS A 631 33.50 -32.53 6.17
C LYS A 631 33.33 -31.97 4.77
N THR A 632 33.35 -30.66 4.61
CA THR A 632 33.29 -30.00 3.31
C THR A 632 34.58 -30.25 2.49
N PHE A 633 34.40 -30.56 1.20
CA PHE A 633 35.47 -30.82 0.22
C PHE A 633 35.11 -30.20 -1.15
N LEU A 634 36.10 -30.04 -2.04
CA LEU A 634 35.87 -29.62 -3.42
C LEU A 634 35.34 -30.82 -4.24
N PRO A 635 34.09 -30.79 -4.73
CA PRO A 635 33.52 -31.93 -5.46
C PRO A 635 34.22 -32.13 -6.80
N GLU A 636 34.41 -33.40 -7.20
CA GLU A 636 35.15 -33.76 -8.41
C GLU A 636 34.56 -33.11 -9.68
N LYS A 637 33.23 -32.95 -9.74
CA LYS A 637 32.55 -32.23 -10.83
C LYS A 637 33.15 -30.84 -11.07
N TYR A 638 33.30 -30.04 -10.01
CA TYR A 638 33.81 -28.67 -10.11
C TYR A 638 35.32 -28.64 -10.23
N LYS A 639 36.01 -29.61 -9.58
CA LYS A 639 37.44 -29.80 -9.74
C LYS A 639 37.84 -29.95 -11.22
N MET A 640 37.09 -30.77 -11.96
CA MET A 640 37.33 -31.01 -13.39
C MET A 640 37.09 -29.79 -14.29
N MET A 641 36.48 -28.71 -13.78
CA MET A 641 36.24 -27.48 -14.53
C MET A 641 37.43 -26.50 -14.51
N PHE A 642 38.42 -26.73 -13.64
CA PHE A 642 39.67 -25.97 -13.63
C PHE A 642 40.61 -26.41 -14.77
N SER A 643 41.49 -25.50 -15.21
CA SER A 643 42.51 -25.80 -16.22
C SER A 643 43.35 -27.02 -15.84
N GLU A 644 43.80 -27.80 -16.82
CA GLU A 644 44.60 -29.01 -16.53
C GLU A 644 45.86 -28.69 -15.73
N GLU A 645 46.46 -27.54 -15.98
CA GLU A 645 47.67 -27.10 -15.32
C GLU A 645 47.41 -26.65 -13.89
N ALA A 646 46.34 -25.88 -13.63
CA ALA A 646 45.98 -25.51 -12.26
C ALA A 646 45.75 -26.75 -11.38
N ARG A 647 45.15 -27.81 -11.94
CA ARG A 647 44.97 -29.11 -11.26
C ARG A 647 46.29 -29.85 -11.04
N LYS A 648 47.20 -29.86 -12.02
CA LYS A 648 48.54 -30.49 -11.89
C LYS A 648 49.38 -29.77 -10.83
N ASP A 649 49.24 -28.45 -10.75
CA ASP A 649 49.93 -27.59 -9.78
C ASP A 649 49.25 -27.64 -8.39
N GLY A 650 48.08 -28.29 -8.25
CA GLY A 650 47.33 -28.42 -6.99
C GLY A 650 46.68 -27.13 -6.50
N LEU A 651 46.51 -26.14 -7.39
CA LEU A 651 46.00 -24.80 -7.05
C LEU A 651 44.50 -24.79 -6.77
N ASP A 652 43.75 -25.73 -7.33
CA ASP A 652 42.33 -25.96 -7.07
C ASP A 652 42.07 -26.36 -5.60
N GLU A 653 42.84 -27.33 -5.10
CA GLU A 653 42.78 -27.77 -3.70
C GLU A 653 43.30 -26.70 -2.74
N LEU A 654 44.34 -25.96 -3.16
CA LEU A 654 44.87 -24.83 -2.39
C LEU A 654 43.84 -23.70 -2.26
N TRP A 655 43.18 -23.32 -3.36
CA TRP A 655 42.08 -22.36 -3.37
C TRP A 655 40.96 -22.80 -2.42
N PHE A 656 40.53 -24.06 -2.50
CA PHE A 656 39.46 -24.56 -1.64
C PHE A 656 39.86 -24.51 -0.16
N LYS A 657 41.11 -24.89 0.18
CA LYS A 657 41.67 -24.81 1.53
C LYS A 657 41.67 -23.37 2.06
N CYS A 658 42.12 -22.39 1.28
CA CYS A 658 42.16 -20.98 1.67
C CYS A 658 40.75 -20.40 1.84
N THR A 659 39.86 -20.66 0.88
CA THR A 659 38.46 -20.23 0.91
C THR A 659 37.72 -20.80 2.12
N ARG A 660 37.86 -22.10 2.41
CA ARG A 660 37.25 -22.71 3.59
C ARG A 660 37.76 -22.08 4.88
N ARG A 661 39.08 -21.80 4.97
CA ARG A 661 39.70 -21.15 6.13
C ARG A 661 39.11 -19.74 6.35
N GLU A 662 38.93 -18.97 5.29
CA GLU A 662 38.35 -17.63 5.33
C GLU A 662 36.87 -17.67 5.73
N LEU A 663 36.07 -18.52 5.09
CA LEU A 663 34.65 -18.67 5.41
C LEU A 663 34.45 -19.06 6.88
N MET A 664 35.25 -20.01 7.40
CA MET A 664 35.20 -20.41 8.81
C MET A 664 35.58 -19.28 9.78
N LYS A 665 36.49 -18.37 9.38
CA LYS A 665 36.81 -17.18 10.18
C LYS A 665 35.67 -16.16 10.18
N SER A 666 34.96 -16.02 9.06
CA SER A 666 33.90 -15.02 8.86
C SER A 666 32.50 -15.45 9.34
N LYS A 667 32.31 -16.74 9.58
CA LYS A 667 31.01 -17.35 9.91
C LYS A 667 30.49 -16.87 11.28
N LYS A 668 29.21 -16.46 11.33
CA LYS A 668 28.50 -16.18 12.60
C LYS A 668 27.97 -17.46 13.26
N GLU A 669 27.68 -17.40 14.56
CA GLU A 669 27.12 -18.53 15.32
C GLU A 669 25.79 -19.01 14.68
N GLY A 670 25.70 -20.30 14.34
CA GLY A 670 24.53 -20.91 13.70
C GLY A 670 24.50 -20.89 12.16
N GLU A 671 25.41 -20.19 11.47
CA GLU A 671 25.49 -20.23 10.00
C GLU A 671 26.19 -21.51 9.51
N SER A 672 26.08 -21.87 8.22
CA SER A 672 26.91 -22.94 7.61
C SER A 672 27.68 -22.38 6.43
N ILE A 673 28.93 -22.84 6.25
CA ILE A 673 29.74 -22.45 5.10
C ILE A 673 29.26 -23.10 3.79
N SER A 674 28.33 -24.05 3.86
CA SER A 674 27.78 -24.77 2.69
C SER A 674 27.12 -23.82 1.69
N PHE A 675 26.35 -22.84 2.16
CA PHE A 675 25.65 -21.89 1.28
C PHE A 675 26.62 -20.93 0.54
N PRO A 676 27.60 -20.29 1.21
CA PRO A 676 28.66 -19.57 0.52
C PRO A 676 29.44 -20.42 -0.49
N LEU A 677 29.79 -21.66 -0.15
CA LEU A 677 30.50 -22.58 -1.06
C LEU A 677 29.66 -22.92 -2.30
N TYR A 678 28.37 -23.20 -2.11
CA TYR A 678 27.43 -23.43 -3.21
C TYR A 678 27.43 -22.29 -4.23
N ARG A 679 27.41 -21.03 -3.78
CA ARG A 679 27.47 -19.86 -4.67
C ARG A 679 28.76 -19.81 -5.49
N LEU A 680 29.88 -20.21 -4.91
CA LEU A 680 31.17 -20.28 -5.61
C LEU A 680 31.17 -21.41 -6.64
N PHE A 681 30.57 -22.57 -6.33
CA PHE A 681 30.40 -23.66 -7.28
C PHE A 681 29.55 -23.28 -8.49
N GLN A 682 28.45 -22.52 -8.27
CA GLN A 682 27.66 -21.96 -9.37
C GLN A 682 28.47 -21.03 -10.27
N PHE A 683 29.34 -20.20 -9.66
CA PHE A 683 30.23 -19.32 -10.42
C PHE A 683 31.24 -20.13 -11.25
N ILE A 684 31.86 -21.16 -10.67
CA ILE A 684 32.79 -22.07 -11.39
C ILE A 684 32.10 -22.66 -12.63
N GLU A 685 30.91 -23.23 -12.47
CA GLU A 685 30.20 -23.88 -13.56
C GLU A 685 29.77 -22.89 -14.65
N ALA A 686 29.26 -21.71 -14.26
CA ALA A 686 28.85 -20.68 -15.22
C ALA A 686 30.03 -20.05 -15.97
N TYR A 687 31.15 -19.77 -15.28
CA TYR A 687 32.33 -19.20 -15.91
C TYR A 687 33.03 -20.22 -16.82
N HIS A 688 33.11 -21.48 -16.39
CA HIS A 688 33.59 -22.57 -17.23
C HIS A 688 32.76 -22.71 -18.51
N TRP A 689 31.42 -22.59 -18.41
CA TRP A 689 30.54 -22.58 -19.57
C TRP A 689 30.82 -21.39 -20.49
N PHE A 690 30.89 -20.18 -19.93
CA PHE A 690 31.17 -18.94 -20.64
C PHE A 690 32.48 -18.99 -21.42
N ILE A 691 33.59 -19.41 -20.79
CA ILE A 691 34.90 -19.36 -21.43
C ILE A 691 35.04 -20.38 -22.56
N ASN A 692 34.47 -21.58 -22.39
CA ASN A 692 34.57 -22.69 -23.35
C ASN A 692 33.61 -22.60 -24.55
N HIS A 693 32.64 -21.69 -24.54
CA HIS A 693 31.75 -21.45 -25.68
C HIS A 693 32.26 -20.27 -26.51
N GLU A 694 32.72 -20.52 -27.74
CA GLU A 694 33.28 -19.49 -28.63
C GLU A 694 32.24 -18.47 -29.15
N ASP A 695 30.97 -18.88 -29.18
CA ASP A 695 29.83 -18.09 -29.63
C ASP A 695 29.27 -17.16 -28.53
N ILE A 696 29.59 -17.42 -27.25
CA ILE A 696 29.28 -16.51 -26.15
C ILE A 696 30.40 -15.48 -26.00
N ARG A 697 30.11 -14.22 -26.38
CA ARG A 697 31.02 -13.09 -26.21
C ARG A 697 30.66 -12.21 -25.04
N SER A 698 29.39 -12.15 -24.70
CA SER A 698 28.87 -11.31 -23.63
C SER A 698 27.95 -12.11 -22.71
N MET A 699 28.27 -12.18 -21.42
CA MET A 699 27.44 -12.85 -20.42
C MET A 699 27.17 -12.00 -19.18
N ILE A 700 25.92 -11.96 -18.70
CA ILE A 700 25.60 -11.32 -17.42
C ILE A 700 25.43 -12.41 -16.36
N PHE A 701 26.13 -12.29 -15.23
CA PHE A 701 26.00 -13.18 -14.08
C PHE A 701 25.28 -12.45 -12.94
N PHE A 702 23.97 -12.69 -12.79
CA PHE A 702 23.15 -12.08 -11.75
C PHE A 702 23.18 -12.87 -10.44
N GLN A 703 23.44 -12.15 -9.35
CA GLN A 703 23.50 -12.67 -7.99
C GLN A 703 22.55 -11.91 -7.04
N ASN A 704 22.24 -12.52 -5.88
CA ASN A 704 21.47 -11.83 -4.83
C ASN A 704 22.24 -10.66 -4.18
N ARG A 705 23.56 -10.81 -4.02
CA ARG A 705 24.47 -9.80 -3.48
C ARG A 705 25.80 -9.91 -4.21
N ASN A 706 26.55 -8.82 -4.30
CA ASN A 706 27.88 -8.86 -4.94
C ASN A 706 28.75 -9.95 -4.28
N GLY A 707 29.38 -10.77 -5.12
CA GLY A 707 30.38 -11.73 -4.69
C GLY A 707 31.66 -11.03 -4.24
N ASP A 708 32.53 -11.78 -3.59
CA ASP A 708 33.87 -11.29 -3.27
C ASP A 708 34.68 -11.13 -4.58
N PRO A 709 35.16 -9.91 -4.91
CA PRO A 709 35.97 -9.67 -6.10
C PRO A 709 37.24 -10.51 -6.16
N ILE A 710 37.87 -10.78 -5.01
CA ILE A 710 39.11 -11.55 -4.94
C ILE A 710 38.83 -12.99 -5.37
N GLN A 711 37.85 -13.64 -4.73
CA GLN A 711 37.40 -14.99 -5.08
C GLN A 711 37.03 -15.11 -6.56
N THR A 712 36.28 -14.14 -7.07
CA THR A 712 35.79 -14.15 -8.46
C THR A 712 36.96 -14.09 -9.46
N ASN A 713 37.93 -13.20 -9.26
CA ASN A 713 39.11 -13.10 -10.13
C ASN A 713 40.00 -14.34 -10.03
N VAL A 714 40.30 -14.81 -8.81
CA VAL A 714 41.15 -15.99 -8.60
C VAL A 714 40.53 -17.22 -9.26
N LEU A 715 39.25 -17.50 -9.02
CA LEU A 715 38.55 -18.60 -9.68
C LEU A 715 38.62 -18.52 -11.20
N SER A 716 38.39 -17.33 -11.76
CA SER A 716 38.42 -17.12 -13.21
C SER A 716 39.79 -17.46 -13.80
N CYS A 717 40.87 -16.94 -13.18
CA CYS A 717 42.24 -17.21 -13.61
C CYS A 717 42.65 -18.68 -13.51
N LEU A 718 42.13 -19.43 -12.53
CA LEU A 718 42.39 -20.85 -12.39
C LEU A 718 41.61 -21.70 -13.41
N ILE A 719 40.39 -21.26 -13.76
CA ILE A 719 39.53 -21.95 -14.73
C ILE A 719 40.07 -21.78 -16.15
N ASP A 720 40.44 -20.57 -16.56
CA ASP A 720 40.91 -20.28 -17.92
C ASP A 720 42.43 -20.44 -18.11
N GLY A 721 43.19 -20.61 -17.01
CA GLY A 721 44.64 -20.79 -17.04
C GLY A 721 45.45 -19.49 -17.09
N SER A 722 44.78 -18.32 -17.04
CA SER A 722 45.44 -17.00 -17.04
C SER A 722 46.16 -16.69 -15.73
N TYR A 723 46.10 -17.57 -14.72
CA TYR A 723 46.95 -17.48 -13.52
C TYR A 723 48.45 -17.46 -13.85
N LYS A 724 48.88 -18.07 -14.97
CA LYS A 724 50.28 -18.12 -15.39
C LYS A 724 50.85 -16.76 -15.78
N SER A 725 50.00 -15.80 -16.17
CA SER A 725 50.41 -14.43 -16.49
C SER A 725 50.34 -13.49 -15.29
N GLN A 726 49.99 -13.99 -14.11
CA GLN A 726 49.92 -13.17 -12.90
C GLN A 726 51.30 -13.04 -12.26
N ASN A 727 51.57 -11.88 -11.67
CA ASN A 727 52.91 -11.56 -11.14
C ASN A 727 53.15 -12.14 -9.74
N THR A 728 52.10 -12.46 -9.01
CA THR A 728 52.16 -12.97 -7.63
C THR A 728 51.90 -14.48 -7.60
N PRO A 729 52.78 -15.26 -6.93
CA PRO A 729 52.55 -16.69 -6.75
C PRO A 729 51.38 -16.94 -5.80
N PHE A 730 50.59 -17.98 -6.07
CA PHE A 730 49.53 -18.42 -5.17
C PHE A 730 50.10 -19.34 -4.08
N GLU A 731 50.17 -18.82 -2.85
CA GLU A 731 50.64 -19.55 -1.67
C GLU A 731 49.48 -19.83 -0.67
N ASP A 732 49.66 -19.54 0.63
CA ASP A 732 48.74 -19.97 1.70
C ASP A 732 47.53 -19.02 1.93
N GLU A 733 47.40 -17.97 1.13
CA GLU A 733 46.30 -16.98 1.13
C GLU A 733 45.88 -16.62 -0.31
N LEU A 734 44.65 -16.12 -0.48
CA LEU A 734 44.13 -15.73 -1.80
C LEU A 734 44.88 -14.50 -2.32
N PRO A 735 45.40 -14.53 -3.56
CA PRO A 735 46.05 -13.38 -4.18
C PRO A 735 45.06 -12.22 -4.35
N THR A 736 45.40 -11.04 -3.82
CA THR A 736 44.52 -9.86 -3.84
C THR A 736 44.69 -9.00 -5.09
N ASP A 737 45.79 -9.20 -5.84
CA ASP A 737 46.18 -8.43 -7.01
C ASP A 737 45.89 -9.14 -8.35
N TRP A 738 45.43 -10.39 -8.30
CA TRP A 738 45.04 -11.13 -9.50
C TRP A 738 43.82 -10.48 -10.16
N THR A 739 43.92 -10.29 -11.48
CA THR A 739 42.84 -9.74 -12.30
C THR A 739 42.65 -10.59 -13.55
N ASN A 740 41.40 -10.74 -13.97
CA ASN A 740 41.04 -11.50 -15.17
C ASN A 740 40.45 -10.56 -16.24
N ASP A 741 41.00 -10.61 -17.44
CA ASP A 741 40.60 -9.72 -18.55
C ASP A 741 39.15 -9.93 -19.00
N HIS A 742 38.58 -11.12 -18.77
CA HIS A 742 37.22 -11.48 -19.15
C HIS A 742 36.16 -11.14 -18.09
N ILE A 743 36.55 -10.72 -16.88
CA ILE A 743 35.64 -10.44 -15.78
C ILE A 743 35.51 -8.93 -15.55
N ARG A 744 34.27 -8.48 -15.35
CA ARG A 744 33.97 -7.15 -14.83
C ARG A 744 32.98 -7.28 -13.67
N ILE A 745 33.30 -6.71 -12.53
CA ILE A 745 32.43 -6.74 -11.33
C ILE A 745 32.04 -5.32 -11.05
N SER A 746 30.79 -4.96 -11.34
CA SER A 746 30.33 -3.59 -11.11
C SER A 746 28.89 -3.53 -10.66
N LYS A 747 28.64 -2.53 -9.81
CA LYS A 747 27.31 -2.09 -9.40
C LYS A 747 26.98 -0.70 -9.94
N ASP A 748 27.93 -0.06 -10.63
CA ASP A 748 27.83 1.31 -11.12
C ASP A 748 27.46 1.31 -12.59
N TRP A 749 26.33 1.95 -12.91
CA TRP A 749 25.87 2.06 -14.28
C TRP A 749 26.81 2.93 -15.14
N GLU A 750 27.43 3.96 -14.58
CA GLU A 750 28.34 4.85 -15.34
C GLU A 750 29.58 4.10 -15.81
N GLU A 751 30.13 3.21 -14.97
CA GLU A 751 31.24 2.32 -15.32
C GLU A 751 30.84 1.32 -16.43
N VAL A 752 29.66 0.70 -16.30
CA VAL A 752 29.14 -0.24 -17.29
C VAL A 752 28.94 0.44 -18.64
N GLU A 753 28.30 1.62 -18.66
CA GLU A 753 28.03 2.38 -19.89
C GLU A 753 29.33 2.94 -20.51
N GLY A 754 30.22 3.49 -19.69
CA GLY A 754 31.44 4.17 -20.15
C GLY A 754 32.61 3.26 -20.50
N SER A 755 32.69 2.07 -19.91
CA SER A 755 33.82 1.14 -20.08
C SER A 755 33.38 -0.16 -20.77
N ILE A 756 32.46 -0.90 -20.15
CA ILE A 756 32.14 -2.28 -20.54
C ILE A 756 31.39 -2.33 -21.88
N LEU A 757 30.31 -1.55 -22.01
CA LEU A 757 29.54 -1.49 -23.26
C LEU A 757 30.35 -0.86 -24.39
N ARG A 758 31.28 0.04 -24.07
CA ARG A 758 32.20 0.63 -25.04
C ARG A 758 33.17 -0.42 -25.57
N GLU A 759 33.79 -1.21 -24.70
CA GLU A 759 34.70 -2.30 -25.08
C GLU A 759 34.01 -3.31 -26.01
N LEU A 760 32.80 -3.76 -25.65
CA LEU A 760 31.98 -4.63 -26.51
C LEU A 760 31.57 -3.99 -27.84
N SER A 761 31.48 -2.66 -27.90
CA SER A 761 31.09 -1.92 -29.11
C SER A 761 32.26 -1.66 -30.07
N GLU A 762 33.50 -1.66 -29.57
CA GLU A 762 34.69 -1.29 -30.33
C GLU A 762 35.40 -2.50 -30.95
N SER A 763 35.32 -3.67 -30.31
CA SER A 763 36.03 -4.87 -30.74
C SER A 763 35.11 -6.09 -30.87
N LYS A 764 35.19 -6.77 -32.01
CA LYS A 764 34.51 -8.05 -32.24
C LYS A 764 35.10 -9.21 -31.45
N ASP A 765 36.35 -9.06 -30.97
CA ASP A 765 37.09 -10.10 -30.27
C ASP A 765 36.90 -10.02 -28.75
N SER A 766 36.28 -8.95 -28.25
CA SER A 766 35.99 -8.78 -26.82
C SER A 766 35.09 -9.90 -26.29
N LYS A 767 35.49 -10.45 -25.14
CA LYS A 767 34.76 -11.49 -24.42
C LYS A 767 34.66 -11.11 -22.95
N ILE A 768 33.47 -10.76 -22.50
CA ILE A 768 33.23 -10.19 -21.16
C ILE A 768 32.07 -10.88 -20.44
N MET A 769 32.31 -11.29 -19.20
CA MET A 769 31.28 -11.62 -18.22
C MET A 769 31.15 -10.49 -17.21
N LEU A 770 29.96 -9.90 -17.12
CA LEU A 770 29.60 -8.90 -16.12
C LEU A 770 28.96 -9.59 -14.91
N VAL A 771 29.63 -9.53 -13.77
CA VAL A 771 29.12 -10.02 -12.49
C VAL A 771 28.45 -8.86 -11.74
N SER A 772 27.17 -9.02 -11.42
CA SER A 772 26.40 -7.97 -10.74
C SER A 772 25.27 -8.50 -9.89
N ALA A 773 24.79 -7.70 -8.95
CA ALA A 773 23.60 -8.03 -8.15
C ALA A 773 22.31 -7.61 -8.86
N TYR A 774 21.20 -8.30 -8.59
CA TYR A 774 19.88 -7.93 -9.13
C TYR A 774 19.52 -6.46 -8.87
N ALA A 775 19.87 -5.93 -7.70
CA ALA A 775 19.55 -4.56 -7.31
C ALA A 775 20.42 -3.47 -7.99
N SER A 776 21.50 -3.84 -8.67
CA SER A 776 22.48 -2.87 -9.20
C SER A 776 21.95 -2.08 -10.39
N PHE A 777 21.21 -2.71 -11.31
CA PHE A 777 20.75 -2.07 -12.55
C PHE A 777 19.24 -1.86 -12.53
N LYS A 778 18.82 -0.71 -12.01
CA LYS A 778 17.41 -0.29 -11.92
C LYS A 778 16.75 -0.15 -13.30
N ALA A 779 15.44 0.12 -13.31
CA ALA A 779 14.69 0.45 -14.52
C ALA A 779 15.39 1.56 -15.33
N GLY A 780 15.35 1.49 -16.66
CA GLY A 780 15.97 2.44 -17.58
C GLY A 780 17.48 2.30 -17.86
N ALA A 781 18.17 1.32 -17.26
CA ALA A 781 19.50 0.89 -17.72
C ALA A 781 19.40 0.15 -19.07
N ASN A 782 20.00 0.69 -20.13
CA ASN A 782 19.99 0.12 -21.49
C ASN A 782 21.27 -0.67 -21.76
N MET A 783 21.24 -1.97 -21.46
CA MET A 783 22.39 -2.88 -21.53
C MET A 783 22.82 -3.24 -22.96
N GLN A 784 22.10 -2.77 -23.98
CA GLN A 784 22.40 -3.03 -25.40
C GLN A 784 23.69 -2.31 -25.81
N TYR A 785 24.59 -3.01 -26.50
CA TYR A 785 25.81 -2.42 -27.07
C TYR A 785 25.69 -2.30 -28.60
N THR A 786 26.53 -1.45 -29.18
CA THR A 786 26.57 -1.25 -30.64
C THR A 786 27.28 -2.44 -31.28
N ILE A 787 26.79 -2.93 -32.41
CA ILE A 787 27.41 -4.08 -33.08
C ILE A 787 28.77 -3.66 -33.67
N PRO A 788 29.90 -4.27 -33.24
CA PRO A 788 31.21 -4.01 -33.83
C PRO A 788 31.29 -4.57 -35.26
N ASP A 789 32.14 -3.94 -36.08
CA ASP A 789 32.29 -4.32 -37.49
C ASP A 789 32.81 -5.77 -37.63
N GLY A 790 32.09 -6.58 -38.41
CA GLY A 790 32.45 -7.98 -38.67
C GLY A 790 32.06 -8.98 -37.57
N LEU A 791 31.23 -8.59 -36.60
CA LEU A 791 30.61 -9.53 -35.64
C LEU A 791 29.56 -10.41 -36.33
N ASP A 792 29.53 -11.70 -36.01
CA ASP A 792 28.48 -12.62 -36.45
C ASP A 792 27.19 -12.45 -35.62
N PHE A 793 26.06 -12.24 -36.31
CA PHE A 793 24.73 -12.12 -35.70
C PHE A 793 23.63 -12.33 -36.75
N VAL A 794 22.43 -12.67 -36.27
CA VAL A 794 21.23 -12.78 -37.10
C VAL A 794 20.36 -11.53 -36.95
N LYS A 795 19.95 -10.95 -38.08
CA LYS A 795 19.18 -9.71 -38.14
C LYS A 795 17.68 -10.00 -38.17
N GLY A 796 16.94 -9.50 -37.18
CA GLY A 796 15.48 -9.46 -37.16
C GLY A 796 14.90 -8.11 -37.59
N ASP A 797 13.58 -7.96 -37.47
CA ASP A 797 12.84 -6.77 -37.88
C ASP A 797 12.87 -5.67 -36.79
N ASN A 798 13.95 -4.88 -36.77
CA ASN A 798 14.18 -3.82 -35.78
C ASN A 798 13.52 -2.48 -36.14
N TRP A 799 13.18 -1.69 -35.12
CA TRP A 799 12.82 -0.28 -35.23
C TRP A 799 14.07 0.60 -35.49
N GLU A 800 14.59 0.60 -36.72
CA GLU A 800 15.79 1.38 -37.10
C GLU A 800 15.47 2.84 -37.49
N THR A 801 16.21 3.80 -36.93
CA THR A 801 16.25 5.20 -37.39
C THR A 801 17.37 5.36 -38.43
N LYS A 802 17.10 6.01 -39.57
CA LYS A 802 18.12 6.22 -40.62
C LYS A 802 19.37 6.90 -40.05
N GLY A 803 20.53 6.22 -40.12
CA GLY A 803 21.83 6.76 -39.70
C GLY A 803 22.33 6.30 -38.33
N GLU A 804 21.54 5.56 -37.54
CA GLU A 804 22.00 4.98 -36.28
C GLU A 804 22.69 3.61 -36.48
N LYS A 805 23.76 3.36 -35.73
CA LYS A 805 24.42 2.04 -35.72
C LYS A 805 23.50 0.99 -35.07
N LEU A 806 23.51 -0.22 -35.61
CA LEU A 806 22.74 -1.33 -35.07
C LEU A 806 23.23 -1.70 -33.66
N LYS A 807 22.29 -2.11 -32.82
CA LYS A 807 22.57 -2.59 -31.45
C LYS A 807 22.16 -4.04 -31.29
N LYS A 808 22.81 -4.74 -30.37
CA LYS A 808 22.57 -6.14 -30.00
C LYS A 808 22.42 -6.27 -28.48
N ASP A 809 21.63 -7.23 -28.03
CA ASP A 809 21.56 -7.65 -26.62
C ASP A 809 22.76 -8.55 -26.25
N TRP A 810 22.87 -8.92 -24.97
CA TRP A 810 23.91 -9.85 -24.50
C TRP A 810 23.65 -11.29 -24.99
N ASP A 811 24.69 -12.10 -25.08
CA ASP A 811 24.59 -13.46 -25.66
C ASP A 811 24.08 -14.48 -24.64
N ALA A 812 24.43 -14.30 -23.36
CA ALA A 812 24.06 -15.20 -22.29
C ALA A 812 23.69 -14.48 -20.99
N VAL A 813 22.89 -15.14 -20.16
CA VAL A 813 22.63 -14.72 -18.77
C VAL A 813 22.69 -15.92 -17.84
N TYR A 814 23.26 -15.73 -16.66
CA TYR A 814 23.05 -16.58 -15.51
C TYR A 814 22.15 -15.88 -14.49
N VAL A 815 21.10 -16.57 -14.03
CA VAL A 815 20.19 -16.07 -13.00
C VAL A 815 20.25 -16.96 -11.74
N GLN A 816 20.75 -16.40 -10.65
CA GLN A 816 20.73 -17.05 -9.34
C GLN A 816 19.31 -17.07 -8.76
N CYS A 817 18.94 -18.12 -8.02
CA CYS A 817 17.66 -18.19 -7.31
C CYS A 817 17.51 -16.98 -6.35
N PRO A 818 16.51 -16.11 -6.54
CA PRO A 818 16.30 -14.96 -5.67
C PRO A 818 16.03 -15.37 -4.21
N SER A 819 16.71 -14.74 -3.24
CA SER A 819 16.59 -15.07 -1.81
C SER A 819 16.34 -13.86 -0.90
N ALA A 820 16.65 -12.65 -1.36
CA ALA A 820 16.53 -11.41 -0.60
C ALA A 820 15.11 -10.81 -0.62
N TYR A 821 14.10 -11.59 -0.21
CA TYR A 821 12.68 -11.20 -0.28
C TYR A 821 12.35 -9.99 0.63
N LEU A 822 12.62 -10.11 1.94
CA LEU A 822 12.47 -9.02 2.91
C LEU A 822 13.58 -9.17 3.97
N MET A 823 14.64 -8.36 3.86
CA MET A 823 15.79 -8.38 4.76
C MET A 823 15.97 -7.01 5.44
N MET A 824 16.48 -7.01 6.67
CA MET A 824 16.96 -5.81 7.33
C MET A 824 18.48 -5.72 7.20
N ASN A 825 18.99 -4.53 6.88
CA ASN A 825 20.43 -4.31 6.76
C ASN A 825 21.08 -4.18 8.15
N GLU A 826 22.16 -4.92 8.38
CA GLU A 826 22.95 -4.92 9.61
C GLU A 826 24.31 -4.21 9.42
N ASP A 827 24.32 -3.06 8.74
CA ASP A 827 25.56 -2.30 8.50
C ASP A 827 26.02 -1.49 9.73
N GLY A 828 25.30 -1.58 10.85
CA GLY A 828 25.55 -0.85 12.09
C GLY A 828 25.14 0.63 12.04
N ASN A 829 24.55 1.10 10.93
CA ASN A 829 24.09 2.48 10.77
C ASN A 829 22.64 2.61 11.25
N GLU A 830 22.41 3.51 12.21
CA GLU A 830 21.08 3.77 12.78
C GLU A 830 20.06 4.22 11.72
N SER A 831 20.47 5.03 10.74
CA SER A 831 19.60 5.49 9.66
C SER A 831 19.17 4.33 8.74
N THR A 832 20.10 3.42 8.44
CA THR A 832 19.81 2.22 7.65
C THR A 832 18.86 1.27 8.39
N PHE A 833 19.08 1.09 9.70
CA PHE A 833 18.19 0.31 10.55
C PHE A 833 16.79 0.91 10.59
N GLU A 834 16.69 2.23 10.77
CA GLU A 834 15.41 2.93 10.83
C GLU A 834 14.62 2.75 9.53
N LYS A 835 15.24 3.00 8.36
CA LYS A 835 14.62 2.76 7.06
C LYS A 835 14.17 1.31 6.87
N SER A 836 14.98 0.35 7.31
CA SER A 836 14.65 -1.08 7.26
C SER A 836 13.46 -1.43 8.15
N LEU A 837 13.35 -0.83 9.33
CA LEU A 837 12.23 -1.04 10.26
C LEU A 837 10.92 -0.50 9.70
N TYR A 838 10.90 0.72 9.14
CA TYR A 838 9.72 1.28 8.48
C TYR A 838 9.27 0.40 7.30
N ASN A 839 10.21 -0.11 6.50
CA ASN A 839 9.91 -1.03 5.41
C ASN A 839 9.33 -2.37 5.91
N ALA A 840 9.90 -2.92 6.99
CA ALA A 840 9.39 -4.16 7.60
C ALA A 840 7.98 -3.96 8.18
N MET A 841 7.73 -2.86 8.89
CA MET A 841 6.42 -2.51 9.46
C MET A 841 5.33 -2.50 8.38
N LEU A 842 5.58 -1.82 7.25
CA LEU A 842 4.61 -1.73 6.17
C LEU A 842 4.46 -3.07 5.44
N SER A 843 5.56 -3.73 5.08
CA SER A 843 5.55 -4.99 4.31
C SER A 843 4.85 -6.13 5.06
N LEU A 844 5.10 -6.29 6.36
CA LEU A 844 4.43 -7.30 7.18
C LEU A 844 2.92 -7.07 7.23
N MET A 845 2.48 -5.81 7.25
CA MET A 845 1.07 -5.45 7.26
C MET A 845 0.38 -5.64 5.91
N MET A 846 1.08 -5.42 4.79
CA MET A 846 0.56 -5.75 3.46
C MET A 846 0.37 -7.27 3.31
N LEU A 847 1.32 -8.07 3.80
CA LEU A 847 1.21 -9.53 3.82
C LEU A 847 0.09 -10.03 4.76
N TYR A 848 -0.13 -9.35 5.88
CA TYR A 848 -1.28 -9.60 6.75
C TYR A 848 -2.61 -9.30 6.06
N GLU A 849 -2.69 -8.19 5.30
CA GLU A 849 -3.88 -7.83 4.56
C GLU A 849 -4.23 -8.89 3.50
N ARG A 850 -3.23 -9.49 2.85
CA ARG A 850 -3.40 -10.62 1.92
C ARG A 850 -3.60 -11.99 2.59
N GLY A 851 -3.65 -12.06 3.92
CA GLY A 851 -3.81 -13.30 4.67
C GLY A 851 -2.57 -14.20 4.70
N CYS A 852 -1.43 -13.76 4.14
CA CYS A 852 -0.19 -14.52 4.16
C CYS A 852 0.39 -14.68 5.57
N LEU A 853 0.07 -13.75 6.47
CA LEU A 853 0.47 -13.76 7.88
C LEU A 853 -0.76 -13.62 8.78
N SER A 854 -0.72 -14.32 9.90
CA SER A 854 -1.65 -14.14 11.02
C SER A 854 -1.26 -12.94 11.88
N LYS A 855 -2.18 -12.51 12.76
CA LYS A 855 -1.95 -11.44 13.74
C LYS A 855 -0.71 -11.71 14.61
N ASN A 856 -0.53 -12.96 15.04
CA ASN A 856 0.53 -13.37 15.95
C ASN A 856 1.88 -13.46 15.23
N GLU A 857 1.89 -13.88 13.96
CA GLU A 857 3.10 -13.87 13.14
C GLU A 857 3.62 -12.46 12.91
N VAL A 858 2.74 -11.49 12.60
CA VAL A 858 3.12 -10.08 12.49
C VAL A 858 3.77 -9.57 13.77
N ALA A 859 3.14 -9.82 14.93
CA ALA A 859 3.70 -9.41 16.23
C ALA A 859 5.10 -10.03 16.46
N SER A 860 5.24 -11.34 16.21
CA SER A 860 6.51 -12.05 16.36
C SER A 860 7.62 -11.46 15.46
N TRP A 861 7.30 -11.14 14.21
CA TRP A 861 8.26 -10.57 13.27
C TRP A 861 8.61 -9.13 13.57
N LEU A 862 7.68 -8.33 14.07
CA LEU A 862 7.97 -6.98 14.57
C LEU A 862 8.91 -7.04 15.78
N CYS A 863 8.69 -7.95 16.75
CA CYS A 863 9.59 -8.15 17.88
C CYS A 863 11.01 -8.55 17.43
N ARG A 864 11.12 -9.42 16.41
CA ARG A 864 12.41 -9.80 15.81
C ARG A 864 13.07 -8.63 15.07
N ALA A 865 12.31 -7.80 14.36
CA ALA A 865 12.80 -6.59 13.71
C ALA A 865 13.42 -5.62 14.73
N LEU A 866 12.74 -5.39 15.86
CA LEU A 866 13.22 -4.55 16.96
C LEU A 866 14.46 -5.11 17.67
N SER A 867 14.62 -6.43 17.64
CA SER A 867 15.74 -7.17 18.25
C SER A 867 16.90 -7.42 17.28
N ASN A 868 16.86 -6.86 16.07
CA ASN A 868 17.85 -7.08 15.00
C ASN A 868 18.08 -8.58 14.69
N SER A 869 17.01 -9.39 14.72
CA SER A 869 17.02 -10.84 14.44
C SER A 869 16.01 -11.21 13.35
N PHE A 870 15.97 -10.42 12.28
CA PHE A 870 14.94 -10.48 11.25
C PHE A 870 15.28 -11.45 10.10
N TRP A 871 15.08 -12.75 10.34
CA TRP A 871 15.29 -13.82 9.36
C TRP A 871 14.01 -14.21 8.63
N PHE A 872 13.41 -13.30 7.88
CA PHE A 872 12.10 -13.50 7.28
C PHE A 872 12.15 -14.27 5.93
N GLY A 873 11.34 -15.32 5.80
CA GLY A 873 11.25 -16.11 4.57
C GLY A 873 10.07 -17.08 4.54
N ASP A 874 9.97 -17.84 3.45
CA ASP A 874 8.93 -18.85 3.21
C ASP A 874 9.13 -20.11 4.06
N LYS A 875 10.39 -20.47 4.35
CA LYS A 875 10.73 -21.62 5.20
C LYS A 875 10.10 -21.55 6.60
N ASN A 876 10.02 -20.35 7.17
CA ASN A 876 9.41 -20.11 8.48
C ASN A 876 8.04 -19.44 8.40
N ASN A 877 7.58 -19.07 7.20
CA ASN A 877 6.24 -18.51 6.95
C ASN A 877 5.67 -19.11 5.65
N PRO A 878 5.13 -20.34 5.67
CA PRO A 878 4.67 -20.99 4.43
C PRO A 878 3.53 -20.23 3.73
N GLY A 879 2.77 -19.38 4.46
CA GLY A 879 1.72 -18.54 3.91
C GLY A 879 2.19 -17.50 2.88
N ILE A 880 3.47 -17.12 2.87
CA ILE A 880 4.02 -16.15 1.89
C ILE A 880 4.54 -16.80 0.60
N ALA A 881 4.46 -18.13 0.46
CA ALA A 881 5.11 -18.84 -0.63
C ALA A 881 4.65 -18.36 -2.03
N LYS A 882 3.36 -18.08 -2.21
CA LYS A 882 2.82 -17.53 -3.46
C LYS A 882 3.29 -16.11 -3.76
N ASP A 883 3.27 -15.21 -2.78
CA ASP A 883 3.80 -13.84 -2.97
C ASP A 883 5.30 -13.88 -3.32
N LYS A 884 6.07 -14.69 -2.58
CA LYS A 884 7.50 -14.87 -2.83
C LYS A 884 7.77 -15.47 -4.21
N ALA A 885 6.92 -16.40 -4.69
CA ALA A 885 7.00 -16.94 -6.04
C ALA A 885 6.77 -15.84 -7.10
N ALA A 886 5.71 -15.04 -6.95
CA ALA A 886 5.41 -13.91 -7.84
C ALA A 886 6.54 -12.85 -7.84
N TRP A 887 7.09 -12.54 -6.67
CA TRP A 887 8.25 -11.68 -6.51
C TRP A 887 9.49 -12.24 -7.21
N ALA A 888 9.82 -13.51 -6.97
CA ALA A 888 11.01 -14.14 -7.55
C ALA A 888 10.91 -14.21 -9.08
N GLN A 889 9.75 -14.59 -9.63
CA GLN A 889 9.50 -14.57 -11.07
C GLN A 889 9.60 -13.15 -11.65
N THR A 890 9.11 -12.12 -10.94
CA THR A 890 9.25 -10.71 -11.35
C THR A 890 10.73 -10.31 -11.46
N VAL A 891 11.56 -10.64 -10.46
CA VAL A 891 13.01 -10.37 -10.48
C VAL A 891 13.70 -11.06 -11.65
N VAL A 892 13.37 -12.34 -11.89
CA VAL A 892 13.96 -13.14 -12.97
C VAL A 892 13.53 -12.64 -14.35
N GLU A 893 12.25 -12.29 -14.51
CA GLU A 893 11.71 -11.73 -15.75
C GLU A 893 12.40 -10.41 -16.10
N GLN A 894 12.62 -9.53 -15.12
CA GLN A 894 13.34 -8.28 -15.35
C GLN A 894 14.82 -8.49 -15.73
N ALA A 895 15.46 -9.52 -15.15
CA ALA A 895 16.83 -9.90 -15.47
C ALA A 895 16.93 -10.47 -16.90
N VAL A 896 16.07 -11.43 -17.25
CA VAL A 896 16.00 -12.03 -18.60
C VAL A 896 15.54 -10.99 -19.63
N GLY A 897 14.67 -10.06 -19.24
CA GLY A 897 14.20 -8.94 -20.06
C GLY A 897 15.33 -8.04 -20.59
N ARG A 898 16.52 -8.08 -19.97
CA ARG A 898 17.73 -7.39 -20.49
C ARG A 898 18.25 -8.00 -21.78
N LEU A 899 17.89 -9.24 -22.09
CA LEU A 899 18.22 -9.93 -23.33
C LEU A 899 17.21 -9.68 -24.45
N CYS A 900 16.08 -9.01 -24.20
CA CYS A 900 14.89 -9.07 -25.07
C CYS A 900 14.61 -7.80 -25.89
N ARG A 901 15.44 -6.75 -25.79
CA ARG A 901 15.06 -5.40 -26.28
C ARG A 901 15.33 -5.17 -27.76
N THR A 902 16.30 -5.86 -28.35
CA THR A 902 16.63 -5.78 -29.77
C THR A 902 16.15 -7.02 -30.52
N ARG A 903 16.06 -6.94 -31.85
CA ARG A 903 15.83 -8.08 -32.75
C ARG A 903 17.09 -8.53 -33.48
N ASN A 904 18.22 -7.88 -33.26
CA ASN A 904 19.52 -8.41 -33.66
C ASN A 904 19.99 -9.37 -32.57
N LYS A 905 20.13 -10.65 -32.90
CA LYS A 905 20.40 -11.71 -31.92
C LYS A 905 21.65 -12.50 -32.29
N PRO A 906 22.32 -13.14 -31.33
CA PRO A 906 23.20 -14.26 -31.66
C PRO A 906 22.39 -15.41 -32.27
N HIS A 907 23.06 -16.35 -32.92
CA HIS A 907 22.43 -17.59 -33.40
C HIS A 907 21.76 -18.35 -32.25
N THR A 908 22.42 -18.40 -31.09
CA THR A 908 21.90 -18.99 -29.86
C THR A 908 22.03 -18.00 -28.70
N THR A 909 20.95 -17.79 -27.95
CA THR A 909 20.99 -17.11 -26.65
C THR A 909 20.93 -18.15 -25.54
N TYR A 910 21.84 -18.05 -24.58
CA TYR A 910 21.95 -19.00 -23.47
C TYR A 910 21.37 -18.42 -22.18
N ILE A 911 20.50 -19.19 -21.52
CA ILE A 911 19.98 -18.87 -20.20
C ILE A 911 20.37 -19.97 -19.23
N LEU A 912 21.36 -19.67 -18.40
CA LEU A 912 21.77 -20.51 -17.29
C LEU A 912 20.96 -20.11 -16.06
N PHE A 913 20.48 -21.07 -15.28
CA PHE A 913 19.74 -20.76 -14.06
C PHE A 913 20.01 -21.74 -12.93
N ASP A 914 19.86 -21.23 -11.71
CA ASP A 914 19.93 -21.99 -10.47
C ASP A 914 18.71 -22.92 -10.31
N MET A 915 18.93 -24.23 -10.18
CA MET A 915 17.85 -25.23 -10.07
C MET A 915 16.96 -25.04 -8.83
N ASP A 916 17.44 -24.36 -7.77
CA ASP A 916 16.59 -24.02 -6.60
C ASP A 916 15.40 -23.11 -6.98
N MET A 917 15.45 -22.47 -8.14
CA MET A 917 14.40 -21.58 -8.64
C MET A 917 13.11 -22.32 -9.05
N VAL A 918 13.18 -23.64 -9.30
CA VAL A 918 12.03 -24.45 -9.76
C VAL A 918 10.80 -24.32 -8.85
N LYS A 919 11.03 -24.20 -7.53
CA LYS A 919 9.96 -24.08 -6.52
C LYS A 919 9.17 -22.76 -6.58
N TYR A 920 9.69 -21.74 -7.25
CA TYR A 920 9.06 -20.42 -7.33
C TYR A 920 8.34 -20.17 -8.65
N PHE A 921 8.37 -21.11 -9.60
CA PHE A 921 7.69 -20.92 -10.88
C PHE A 921 6.26 -21.46 -10.83
N ASP A 922 5.29 -20.54 -10.89
CA ASP A 922 3.86 -20.84 -10.98
C ASP A 922 3.28 -20.45 -12.36
N ARG A 923 2.27 -21.19 -12.84
CA ARG A 923 1.56 -20.92 -14.09
C ARG A 923 0.66 -19.68 -13.98
N ASP A 924 0.05 -19.46 -12.82
CA ASP A 924 -0.87 -18.33 -12.61
C ASP A 924 -0.17 -16.98 -12.83
N ASN A 925 1.12 -16.91 -12.52
CA ASN A 925 1.95 -15.71 -12.71
C ASN A 925 2.38 -15.48 -14.17
N LEU A 926 2.07 -16.40 -15.09
CA LEU A 926 2.36 -16.30 -16.52
C LEU A 926 1.17 -15.81 -17.34
N GLU A 927 0.03 -15.53 -16.70
CA GLU A 927 -1.15 -14.95 -17.35
C GLU A 927 -0.94 -13.46 -17.69
N LYS A 928 0.02 -13.17 -18.57
CA LYS A 928 0.41 -11.85 -19.08
C LYS A 928 1.20 -11.99 -20.38
N SER A 929 1.52 -10.87 -21.04
CA SER A 929 2.41 -10.91 -22.22
C SER A 929 3.84 -11.22 -21.77
N LEU A 930 4.51 -12.15 -22.46
CA LEU A 930 5.85 -12.63 -22.09
C LEU A 930 6.82 -12.49 -23.26
N THR A 931 8.09 -12.17 -22.97
CA THR A 931 9.15 -12.24 -23.97
C THR A 931 9.44 -13.69 -24.36
N LYS A 932 9.93 -13.91 -25.58
CA LYS A 932 10.24 -15.25 -26.10
C LYS A 932 11.25 -15.98 -25.21
N GLU A 933 12.28 -15.26 -24.76
CA GLU A 933 13.34 -15.74 -23.87
C GLU A 933 12.79 -16.17 -22.50
N PHE A 934 11.98 -15.34 -21.85
CA PHE A 934 11.42 -15.67 -20.54
C PHE A 934 10.35 -16.77 -20.62
N ARG A 935 9.51 -16.76 -21.66
CA ARG A 935 8.54 -17.84 -21.91
C ARG A 935 9.25 -19.20 -22.04
N THR A 936 10.32 -19.25 -22.84
CA THR A 936 11.10 -20.49 -23.04
C THR A 936 11.69 -20.98 -21.72
N LEU A 937 12.25 -20.08 -20.90
CA LEU A 937 12.74 -20.42 -19.55
C LEU A 937 11.61 -20.94 -18.64
N ALA A 938 10.48 -20.24 -18.60
CA ALA A 938 9.36 -20.58 -17.73
C ALA A 938 8.75 -21.94 -18.10
N GLU A 939 8.52 -22.20 -19.38
CA GLU A 939 8.02 -23.49 -19.89
C GLU A 939 9.00 -24.63 -19.59
N TYR A 940 10.31 -24.40 -19.76
CA TYR A 940 11.35 -25.38 -19.42
C TYR A 940 11.31 -25.74 -17.94
N ILE A 941 11.27 -24.74 -17.05
CA ILE A 941 11.19 -24.96 -15.59
C ILE A 941 9.88 -25.67 -15.21
N LEU A 942 8.74 -25.27 -15.78
CA LEU A 942 7.44 -25.87 -15.50
C LEU A 942 7.32 -27.32 -16.02
N SER A 943 8.15 -27.72 -16.98
CA SER A 943 8.22 -29.10 -17.47
C SER A 943 8.98 -30.04 -16.52
N MET A 944 9.77 -29.48 -15.59
CA MET A 944 10.52 -30.27 -14.61
C MET A 944 9.59 -30.87 -13.55
N PRO A 945 9.91 -32.07 -13.04
CA PRO A 945 9.20 -32.64 -11.91
C PRO A 945 9.37 -31.74 -10.69
N LYS A 946 8.25 -31.26 -10.13
CA LYS A 946 8.24 -30.57 -8.83
C LYS A 946 8.20 -31.61 -7.73
N GLU A 947 9.13 -31.56 -6.79
CA GLU A 947 8.95 -32.26 -5.53
C GLU A 947 7.71 -31.67 -4.83
N LEU A 948 6.73 -32.52 -4.49
CA LEU A 948 5.60 -32.08 -3.68
C LEU A 948 6.13 -31.72 -2.29
N PRO A 949 6.00 -30.46 -1.83
CA PRO A 949 6.42 -30.12 -0.50
C PRO A 949 5.57 -30.88 0.52
N ASN A 950 6.21 -31.52 1.50
CA ASN A 950 5.54 -32.11 2.69
C ASN A 950 4.91 -31.04 3.62
N ALA A 951 4.89 -29.76 3.21
CA ALA A 951 4.43 -28.64 4.01
C ALA A 951 2.95 -28.30 3.74
N THR A 952 2.30 -27.70 4.73
CA THR A 952 0.93 -27.18 4.59
C THR A 952 0.82 -26.24 3.38
N PRO A 953 -0.17 -26.42 2.49
CA PRO A 953 -0.36 -25.56 1.33
C PRO A 953 -0.54 -24.09 1.72
N SER A 954 0.10 -23.19 0.96
CA SER A 954 0.01 -21.75 1.19
C SER A 954 -1.43 -21.24 1.05
N GLU A 955 -2.23 -21.78 0.13
CA GLU A 955 -3.64 -21.37 -0.03
C GLU A 955 -4.47 -21.69 1.21
N GLU A 956 -4.22 -22.85 1.85
CA GLU A 956 -4.95 -23.22 3.06
C GLU A 956 -4.64 -22.27 4.22
N ILE A 957 -3.38 -21.86 4.38
CA ILE A 957 -2.98 -20.86 5.39
C ILE A 957 -3.68 -19.53 5.13
N VAL A 958 -3.63 -19.03 3.89
CA VAL A 958 -4.27 -17.77 3.49
C VAL A 958 -5.78 -17.83 3.72
N ARG A 959 -6.44 -18.93 3.33
CA ARG A 959 -7.88 -19.15 3.56
C ARG A 959 -8.25 -19.12 5.04
N CYS A 960 -7.49 -19.81 5.90
CA CYS A 960 -7.70 -19.80 7.35
C CYS A 960 -7.50 -18.39 7.94
N ASN A 961 -6.44 -17.68 7.54
CA ASN A 961 -6.16 -16.33 8.00
C ASN A 961 -7.23 -15.32 7.55
N ASN A 962 -7.71 -15.41 6.32
CA ASN A 962 -8.80 -14.58 5.81
C ASN A 962 -10.11 -14.82 6.56
N ALA A 963 -10.47 -16.09 6.85
CA ALA A 963 -11.63 -16.41 7.66
C ALA A 963 -11.53 -15.85 9.09
N ASN A 964 -10.36 -15.99 9.74
CA ASN A 964 -10.13 -15.41 11.06
C ASN A 964 -10.14 -13.87 11.04
N TYR A 965 -9.66 -13.25 9.96
CA TYR A 965 -9.77 -11.81 9.75
C TYR A 965 -11.24 -11.38 9.63
N ALA A 966 -12.00 -12.02 8.74
CA ALA A 966 -13.41 -11.72 8.50
C ALA A 966 -14.23 -11.84 9.78
N LYS A 967 -14.07 -12.93 10.54
CA LYS A 967 -14.71 -13.11 11.84
C LYS A 967 -14.44 -11.95 12.79
N ARG A 968 -13.17 -11.57 12.99
CA ARG A 968 -12.81 -10.46 13.89
C ARG A 968 -13.40 -9.13 13.45
N GLN A 969 -13.46 -8.86 12.15
CA GLN A 969 -14.09 -7.64 11.63
C GLN A 969 -15.61 -7.68 11.78
N LEU A 970 -16.27 -8.83 11.56
CA LEU A 970 -17.71 -9.00 11.79
C LEU A 970 -18.06 -8.81 13.27
N ASP A 971 -17.32 -9.43 14.19
CA ASP A 971 -17.52 -9.27 15.63
C ASP A 971 -17.41 -7.80 16.05
N ARG A 972 -16.42 -7.09 15.49
CA ARG A 972 -16.23 -5.65 15.74
C ARG A 972 -17.37 -4.82 15.16
N MET A 973 -17.74 -5.05 13.91
CA MET A 973 -18.85 -4.37 13.23
C MET A 973 -20.15 -4.55 14.02
N ARG A 974 -20.46 -5.79 14.41
CA ARG A 974 -21.61 -6.12 15.26
C ARG A 974 -21.55 -5.45 16.61
N SER A 975 -20.38 -5.42 17.24
CA SER A 975 -20.22 -4.74 18.53
C SER A 975 -20.65 -3.27 18.43
N ILE A 976 -20.24 -2.58 17.36
CA ILE A 976 -20.60 -1.18 17.08
C ILE A 976 -22.07 -1.05 16.68
N ALA A 977 -22.59 -1.92 15.80
CA ALA A 977 -23.98 -1.88 15.34
C ALA A 977 -24.98 -2.11 16.49
N LEU A 978 -24.66 -3.05 17.39
CA LEU A 978 -25.44 -3.43 18.57
C LEU A 978 -25.13 -2.58 19.80
N ARG A 979 -24.51 -1.41 19.63
CA ARG A 979 -24.01 -0.57 20.74
C ARG A 979 -25.09 -0.26 21.78
N TYR A 980 -26.32 -0.04 21.36
CA TYR A 980 -27.43 0.32 22.24
C TYR A 980 -28.25 -0.88 22.70
N THR A 981 -27.93 -2.11 22.29
CA THR A 981 -28.66 -3.32 22.68
C THR A 981 -28.26 -3.72 24.12
N PRO A 982 -29.19 -4.09 25.01
CA PRO A 982 -28.88 -4.45 26.40
C PRO A 982 -27.86 -5.60 26.51
N HIS A 983 -26.80 -5.42 27.31
CA HIS A 983 -25.74 -6.42 27.53
C HIS A 983 -25.20 -6.36 28.98
N PRO A 984 -24.87 -7.51 29.63
CA PRO A 984 -24.42 -7.55 31.03
C PRO A 984 -23.10 -6.83 31.31
N ASP A 985 -22.09 -6.98 30.44
CA ASP A 985 -20.71 -6.58 30.72
C ASP A 985 -20.12 -5.54 29.74
N ARG A 986 -20.94 -4.76 29.03
CA ARG A 986 -20.39 -3.70 28.17
C ARG A 986 -20.08 -2.48 29.03
N GLU A 987 -18.81 -2.34 29.45
CA GLU A 987 -18.26 -1.00 29.73
C GLU A 987 -18.48 -0.16 28.47
N ASP A 988 -19.20 0.97 28.57
CA ASP A 988 -19.63 1.86 27.47
C ASP A 988 -18.45 2.54 26.74
N ASP A 989 -17.47 1.80 26.23
CA ASP A 989 -16.12 2.26 25.87
C ASP A 989 -16.04 2.93 24.49
N TYR A 990 -17.00 3.80 24.15
CA TYR A 990 -16.96 4.54 22.88
C TYR A 990 -17.65 5.90 23.02
N ASP A 991 -16.96 7.00 22.71
CA ASP A 991 -17.55 8.34 22.55
C ASP A 991 -17.72 8.62 21.05
N ASP A 992 -18.95 8.91 20.62
CA ASP A 992 -19.21 9.57 19.35
C ASP A 992 -20.41 10.53 19.53
N ASP A 993 -20.30 11.69 18.88
CA ASP A 993 -21.23 12.82 18.85
C ASP A 993 -22.72 12.39 18.81
N VAL A 994 -23.43 12.65 19.91
CA VAL A 994 -24.89 12.71 19.91
C VAL A 994 -25.28 14.13 19.50
N GLU A 995 -25.81 14.31 18.29
CA GLU A 995 -26.68 15.47 18.03
C GLU A 995 -27.93 15.30 18.91
N GLU A 996 -28.33 16.34 19.64
CA GLU A 996 -29.50 16.33 20.53
C GLU A 996 -30.73 15.76 19.80
N GLY A 997 -31.13 14.52 20.15
CA GLY A 997 -32.24 13.80 19.50
C GLY A 997 -32.25 12.28 19.75
N THR A 998 -33.21 11.57 19.14
CA THR A 998 -33.37 10.11 19.16
C THR A 998 -32.39 9.36 18.22
N SER A 999 -31.58 10.06 17.44
CA SER A 999 -30.66 9.49 16.45
C SER A 999 -29.37 8.92 17.07
N VAL A 1000 -28.83 7.85 16.48
CA VAL A 1000 -27.53 7.25 16.84
C VAL A 1000 -26.39 7.88 16.05
N PRO A 1001 -25.13 7.85 16.53
CA PRO A 1001 -23.99 8.42 15.81
C PRO A 1001 -23.79 7.81 14.42
N ARG A 1002 -23.26 8.60 13.48
CA ARG A 1002 -23.03 8.17 12.08
C ARG A 1002 -22.25 6.86 11.96
N ASN A 1003 -21.25 6.65 12.82
CA ASN A 1003 -20.46 5.42 12.86
C ASN A 1003 -21.34 4.19 13.19
N VAL A 1004 -22.27 4.32 14.14
CA VAL A 1004 -23.25 3.28 14.48
C VAL A 1004 -24.19 3.03 13.30
N GLN A 1005 -24.74 4.09 12.70
CA GLN A 1005 -25.63 3.97 11.53
C GLN A 1005 -24.97 3.23 10.37
N ILE A 1006 -23.71 3.56 10.06
CA ILE A 1006 -22.95 2.89 9.00
C ILE A 1006 -22.76 1.41 9.33
N ASN A 1007 -22.39 1.04 10.56
CA ASN A 1007 -22.19 -0.36 10.92
C ASN A 1007 -23.52 -1.15 10.92
N GLN A 1008 -24.65 -0.51 11.28
CA GLN A 1008 -25.99 -1.11 11.15
C GLN A 1008 -26.34 -1.38 9.69
N LEU A 1009 -26.08 -0.41 8.79
CA LEU A 1009 -26.25 -0.58 7.35
C LEU A 1009 -25.36 -1.68 6.78
N MET A 1010 -24.08 -1.71 7.16
CA MET A 1010 -23.13 -2.75 6.72
C MET A 1010 -23.58 -4.14 7.16
N ASN A 1011 -24.02 -4.30 8.41
CA ASN A 1011 -24.50 -5.57 8.93
C ASN A 1011 -25.78 -6.04 8.21
N GLN A 1012 -26.73 -5.13 7.93
CA GLN A 1012 -27.93 -5.43 7.14
C GLN A 1012 -27.58 -5.88 5.71
N SER A 1013 -26.67 -5.16 5.04
CA SER A 1013 -26.19 -5.54 3.70
C SER A 1013 -25.51 -6.91 3.68
N TYR A 1014 -24.70 -7.18 4.71
CA TYR A 1014 -24.04 -8.47 4.91
C TYR A 1014 -25.05 -9.62 5.05
N LYS A 1015 -26.06 -9.47 5.92
CA LYS A 1015 -27.12 -10.46 6.13
C LYS A 1015 -27.83 -10.83 4.82
N GLN A 1016 -28.18 -9.82 4.02
CA GLN A 1016 -28.80 -10.01 2.70
C GLN A 1016 -27.87 -10.70 1.68
N THR A 1017 -26.58 -10.38 1.72
CA THR A 1017 -25.59 -10.97 0.81
C THR A 1017 -25.44 -12.47 1.07
N ILE A 1018 -25.28 -12.88 2.33
CA ILE A 1018 -24.96 -14.27 2.67
C ILE A 1018 -26.11 -15.24 2.37
N ILE A 1019 -27.37 -14.80 2.51
CA ILE A 1019 -28.55 -15.65 2.21
C ILE A 1019 -28.81 -15.79 0.71
N LYS A 1020 -28.45 -14.78 -0.08
CA LYS A 1020 -28.56 -14.81 -1.55
C LYS A 1020 -27.41 -15.58 -2.20
N LYS A 1021 -26.19 -15.42 -1.66
CA LYS A 1021 -24.95 -15.87 -2.28
C LYS A 1021 -24.08 -16.72 -1.34
N PRO A 1022 -24.58 -17.81 -0.71
CA PRO A 1022 -23.73 -18.64 0.15
C PRO A 1022 -22.56 -19.29 -0.60
N VAL A 1023 -22.71 -19.46 -1.92
CA VAL A 1023 -21.68 -19.95 -2.84
C VAL A 1023 -21.64 -19.05 -4.08
N ILE A 1024 -20.45 -18.59 -4.45
CA ILE A 1024 -20.16 -17.80 -5.65
C ILE A 1024 -19.12 -18.53 -6.51
N CYS A 1025 -19.18 -18.41 -7.84
CA CYS A 1025 -18.13 -18.97 -8.70
C CYS A 1025 -16.80 -18.23 -8.49
N ASP A 1026 -16.85 -16.91 -8.46
CA ASP A 1026 -15.73 -16.01 -8.20
C ASP A 1026 -16.24 -14.65 -7.66
N TYR A 1027 -15.33 -13.74 -7.33
CA TYR A 1027 -15.68 -12.44 -6.74
C TYR A 1027 -16.42 -11.49 -7.71
N SER A 1028 -16.50 -11.78 -9.02
CA SER A 1028 -17.27 -10.96 -9.97
C SER A 1028 -18.79 -11.12 -9.81
N GLU A 1029 -19.25 -12.19 -9.16
CA GLU A 1029 -20.66 -12.35 -8.78
C GLU A 1029 -21.09 -11.36 -7.68
N LEU A 1030 -20.15 -10.72 -6.97
CA LEU A 1030 -20.45 -9.73 -5.93
C LEU A 1030 -20.75 -8.36 -6.56
N ALA A 1031 -22.00 -7.92 -6.42
CA ALA A 1031 -22.47 -6.63 -6.89
C ALA A 1031 -21.97 -5.48 -5.99
N GLU A 1032 -22.09 -4.24 -6.46
CA GLU A 1032 -21.69 -3.04 -5.69
C GLU A 1032 -22.40 -2.92 -4.33
N GLU A 1033 -23.63 -3.44 -4.23
CA GLU A 1033 -24.40 -3.49 -2.97
C GLU A 1033 -23.77 -4.46 -1.95
N ASP A 1034 -23.24 -5.60 -2.41
CA ASP A 1034 -22.58 -6.58 -1.54
C ASP A 1034 -21.27 -6.01 -0.96
N LYS A 1035 -20.63 -5.10 -1.71
CA LYS A 1035 -19.38 -4.44 -1.32
C LYS A 1035 -19.56 -3.38 -0.23
N TYR A 1036 -20.78 -3.12 0.24
CA TYR A 1036 -21.00 -2.29 1.43
C TYR A 1036 -20.30 -2.89 2.65
N LEU A 1037 -20.13 -4.21 2.68
CA LEU A 1037 -19.16 -4.84 3.56
C LEU A 1037 -17.79 -4.83 2.87
N THR A 1038 -16.91 -3.93 3.29
CA THR A 1038 -15.62 -3.66 2.62
C THR A 1038 -14.65 -4.85 2.58
N PHE A 1039 -14.90 -5.89 3.37
CA PHE A 1039 -14.09 -7.12 3.42
C PHE A 1039 -14.88 -8.38 3.04
N ILE A 1040 -16.02 -8.24 2.34
CA ILE A 1040 -16.90 -9.36 1.96
C ILE A 1040 -16.17 -10.48 1.22
N CYS A 1041 -15.17 -10.18 0.38
CA CYS A 1041 -14.38 -11.18 -0.33
C CYS A 1041 -13.71 -12.16 0.64
N LYS A 1042 -13.24 -11.68 1.80
CA LYS A 1042 -12.59 -12.52 2.83
C LYS A 1042 -13.55 -13.43 3.60
N CYS A 1043 -14.87 -13.23 3.44
CA CYS A 1043 -15.87 -14.15 3.99
C CYS A 1043 -15.95 -15.46 3.20
N TYR A 1044 -15.49 -15.48 1.95
CA TYR A 1044 -15.50 -16.64 1.05
C TYR A 1044 -14.13 -17.31 0.97
N GLY A 1045 -14.13 -18.61 0.72
CA GLY A 1045 -12.93 -19.38 0.44
C GLY A 1045 -13.22 -20.63 -0.39
N ASP A 1046 -12.17 -21.18 -1.00
CA ASP A 1046 -12.18 -22.43 -1.77
C ASP A 1046 -12.16 -23.67 -0.83
N TRP A 1047 -13.13 -23.73 0.09
CA TRP A 1047 -13.24 -24.84 1.03
C TRP A 1047 -13.60 -26.14 0.29
N GLN A 1048 -12.77 -27.17 0.46
CA GLN A 1048 -12.97 -28.48 -0.15
C GLN A 1048 -14.25 -29.14 0.37
N ARG A 1049 -15.15 -29.50 -0.55
CA ARG A 1049 -16.46 -30.10 -0.27
C ARG A 1049 -16.53 -31.52 -0.84
N ASN A 1050 -17.13 -32.45 -0.11
CA ASN A 1050 -17.31 -33.82 -0.58
C ASN A 1050 -18.53 -33.95 -1.52
N GLU A 1051 -18.85 -35.17 -1.95
CA GLU A 1051 -19.99 -35.45 -2.85
C GLU A 1051 -21.35 -35.03 -2.27
N ASN A 1052 -21.47 -34.99 -0.94
CA ASN A 1052 -22.65 -34.52 -0.19
C ASN A 1052 -22.63 -33.01 0.06
N ASN A 1053 -21.67 -32.28 -0.53
CA ASN A 1053 -21.46 -30.85 -0.33
C ASN A 1053 -21.12 -30.47 1.12
N GLU A 1054 -20.58 -31.41 1.88
CA GLU A 1054 -20.12 -31.24 3.25
C GLU A 1054 -18.67 -30.78 3.24
N TYR A 1055 -18.31 -29.83 4.10
CA TYR A 1055 -16.92 -29.46 4.31
C TYR A 1055 -16.50 -29.47 5.78
N PHE A 1056 -15.24 -29.83 5.99
CA PHE A 1056 -14.60 -30.02 7.28
C PHE A 1056 -13.50 -28.97 7.49
N PHE A 1057 -13.31 -28.57 8.75
CA PHE A 1057 -12.29 -27.59 9.13
C PHE A 1057 -11.71 -27.92 10.50
N SER A 1058 -10.54 -27.34 10.79
CA SER A 1058 -9.85 -27.47 12.07
C SER A 1058 -9.78 -26.14 12.80
N TYR A 1059 -9.72 -26.20 14.12
CA TYR A 1059 -9.59 -25.03 14.99
C TYR A 1059 -8.47 -25.23 16.01
N ASP A 1060 -7.79 -24.14 16.38
CA ASP A 1060 -6.76 -24.15 17.40
C ASP A 1060 -7.35 -23.79 18.78
N PRO A 1061 -7.50 -24.78 19.70
CA PRO A 1061 -8.07 -24.52 21.01
C PRO A 1061 -7.22 -23.59 21.89
N ASN A 1062 -5.92 -23.44 21.61
CA ASN A 1062 -5.03 -22.57 22.38
C ASN A 1062 -5.15 -21.11 21.94
N HIS A 1063 -5.68 -20.85 20.75
CA HIS A 1063 -5.82 -19.52 20.16
C HIS A 1063 -7.29 -19.17 19.95
N ARG A 1064 -8.08 -19.20 21.02
CA ARG A 1064 -9.52 -18.83 21.01
C ARG A 1064 -10.36 -19.60 19.98
N ASN A 1065 -9.99 -20.83 19.66
CA ASN A 1065 -10.62 -21.65 18.62
C ASN A 1065 -10.58 -20.98 17.23
N GLU A 1066 -9.50 -20.25 16.90
CA GLU A 1066 -9.27 -19.74 15.55
C GLU A 1066 -9.17 -20.88 14.53
N ILE A 1067 -9.67 -20.66 13.31
CA ILE A 1067 -9.58 -21.64 12.24
C ILE A 1067 -8.11 -21.82 11.85
N CYS A 1068 -7.67 -23.06 11.66
CA CYS A 1068 -6.29 -23.37 11.33
C CYS A 1068 -6.20 -24.46 10.25
N PRO A 1069 -5.05 -24.58 9.56
CA PRO A 1069 -4.85 -25.64 8.58
C PRO A 1069 -5.00 -27.04 9.16
N GLN A 1070 -5.35 -28.00 8.30
CA GLN A 1070 -5.46 -29.40 8.67
C GLN A 1070 -4.16 -29.92 9.30
N GLY A 1071 -4.30 -30.68 10.40
CA GLY A 1071 -3.18 -31.20 11.17
C GLY A 1071 -2.52 -30.24 12.16
N LYS A 1072 -2.87 -28.94 12.16
CA LYS A 1072 -2.34 -27.95 13.13
C LYS A 1072 -3.20 -27.74 14.37
N GLY A 1073 -4.46 -28.16 14.33
CA GLY A 1073 -5.42 -28.03 15.43
C GLY A 1073 -6.35 -29.23 15.56
N LYS A 1074 -7.44 -29.05 16.30
CA LYS A 1074 -8.47 -30.08 16.48
C LYS A 1074 -9.48 -30.01 15.33
N PRO A 1075 -9.86 -31.16 14.73
CA PRO A 1075 -10.92 -31.18 13.75
C PRO A 1075 -12.25 -30.82 14.42
N TYR A 1076 -13.06 -30.03 13.74
CA TYR A 1076 -14.40 -29.74 14.22
C TYR A 1076 -15.29 -30.99 14.13
N PRO A 1077 -16.10 -31.32 15.18
CA PRO A 1077 -16.72 -32.64 15.31
C PRO A 1077 -17.85 -32.96 14.32
N GLN A 1078 -18.48 -31.94 13.70
CA GLN A 1078 -19.56 -32.14 12.73
C GLN A 1078 -19.32 -31.31 11.46
N PRO A 1079 -19.48 -31.87 10.25
CA PRO A 1079 -19.31 -31.10 9.02
C PRO A 1079 -20.34 -29.97 8.88
N ILE A 1080 -20.00 -28.95 8.09
CA ILE A 1080 -20.96 -27.93 7.65
C ILE A 1080 -21.54 -28.37 6.31
N SER A 1081 -22.88 -28.37 6.22
CA SER A 1081 -23.67 -28.83 5.08
C SER A 1081 -25.01 -28.09 5.02
N PRO A 1082 -25.76 -28.17 3.90
CA PRO A 1082 -27.14 -27.68 3.86
C PRO A 1082 -28.01 -28.25 4.98
N SER A 1083 -27.81 -29.50 5.37
CA SER A 1083 -28.50 -30.14 6.49
C SER A 1083 -28.08 -29.58 7.85
N THR A 1084 -26.80 -29.23 8.03
CA THR A 1084 -26.29 -28.64 9.29
C THR A 1084 -26.95 -27.28 9.58
N VAL A 1085 -27.25 -26.51 8.54
CA VAL A 1085 -27.98 -25.22 8.63
C VAL A 1085 -29.49 -25.39 8.40
N ARG A 1086 -29.95 -26.61 8.10
CA ARG A 1086 -31.34 -27.03 7.80
C ARG A 1086 -31.99 -26.35 6.61
N LEU A 1087 -31.17 -25.94 5.64
CA LEU A 1087 -31.70 -25.44 4.38
C LEU A 1087 -32.54 -26.52 3.68
N ASP A 1088 -32.10 -27.76 3.71
CA ASP A 1088 -32.82 -28.92 3.17
C ASP A 1088 -34.22 -29.10 3.78
N VAL A 1089 -34.36 -28.98 5.11
CA VAL A 1089 -35.64 -29.09 5.81
C VAL A 1089 -36.56 -27.92 5.46
N LEU A 1090 -36.03 -26.68 5.48
CA LEU A 1090 -36.81 -25.48 5.12
C LEU A 1090 -37.33 -25.56 3.68
N MET A 1091 -36.55 -26.10 2.74
CA MET A 1091 -36.93 -26.21 1.33
C MET A 1091 -37.95 -27.31 1.02
N LYS A 1092 -38.20 -28.26 1.95
CA LYS A 1092 -39.31 -29.22 1.84
C LYS A 1092 -40.68 -28.51 1.94
N ASN A 1093 -40.76 -27.39 2.66
CA ASN A 1093 -42.00 -26.62 2.76
C ASN A 1093 -42.21 -25.77 1.50
N ASP A 1094 -43.33 -25.98 0.80
CA ASP A 1094 -43.64 -25.29 -0.46
C ASP A 1094 -43.78 -23.76 -0.32
N VAL A 1095 -44.28 -23.27 0.82
CA VAL A 1095 -44.46 -21.82 1.07
C VAL A 1095 -43.10 -21.15 1.22
N ILE A 1096 -42.24 -21.72 2.05
CA ILE A 1096 -40.87 -21.22 2.27
C ILE A 1096 -40.09 -21.26 0.96
N ARG A 1097 -40.13 -22.39 0.23
CA ARG A 1097 -39.41 -22.54 -1.04
C ARG A 1097 -39.84 -21.50 -2.08
N LYS A 1098 -41.14 -21.24 -2.23
CA LYS A 1098 -41.64 -20.22 -3.16
C LYS A 1098 -41.16 -18.82 -2.79
N HIS A 1099 -41.16 -18.49 -1.49
CA HIS A 1099 -40.67 -17.20 -1.00
C HIS A 1099 -39.18 -17.01 -1.29
N PHE A 1100 -38.36 -18.04 -1.06
CA PHE A 1100 -36.92 -17.99 -1.34
C PHE A 1100 -36.63 -17.78 -2.83
N VAL A 1101 -37.32 -18.52 -3.70
CA VAL A 1101 -37.19 -18.35 -5.15
C VAL A 1101 -37.60 -16.95 -5.60
N ALA A 1102 -38.70 -16.41 -5.06
CA ALA A 1102 -39.19 -15.08 -5.42
C ALA A 1102 -38.22 -13.95 -5.04
N ASN A 1103 -37.50 -14.10 -3.93
CA ASN A 1103 -36.55 -13.10 -3.42
C ASN A 1103 -35.09 -13.34 -3.87
N GLY A 1104 -34.84 -14.41 -4.63
CA GLY A 1104 -33.50 -14.79 -5.08
C GLY A 1104 -32.60 -15.32 -3.97
N TYR A 1105 -33.17 -15.85 -2.88
CA TYR A 1105 -32.42 -16.52 -1.82
C TYR A 1105 -31.98 -17.91 -2.26
N ALA A 1106 -30.86 -18.38 -1.71
CA ALA A 1106 -30.33 -19.69 -2.04
C ALA A 1106 -31.22 -20.81 -1.50
N THR A 1107 -31.68 -21.68 -2.39
CA THR A 1107 -32.44 -22.90 -2.04
C THR A 1107 -31.55 -24.13 -1.92
N ASP A 1108 -30.30 -24.06 -2.38
CA ASP A 1108 -29.27 -25.08 -2.23
C ASP A 1108 -27.89 -24.43 -2.43
N TRP A 1109 -26.82 -25.15 -2.11
CA TRP A 1109 -25.44 -24.71 -2.31
C TRP A 1109 -24.87 -25.34 -3.59
N LYS A 1110 -24.41 -24.53 -4.54
CA LYS A 1110 -23.76 -25.03 -5.78
C LYS A 1110 -22.53 -25.89 -5.43
N ARG A 1111 -22.28 -27.01 -6.13
CA ARG A 1111 -21.18 -27.97 -5.82
C ARG A 1111 -19.74 -27.44 -6.05
N GLY A 1112 -19.57 -26.32 -6.76
CA GLY A 1112 -18.26 -25.70 -7.04
C GLY A 1112 -18.19 -24.25 -6.60
N GLY A 1113 -17.07 -23.58 -6.84
CA GLY A 1113 -16.86 -22.17 -6.48
C GLY A 1113 -16.43 -21.94 -5.03
N LEU A 1114 -16.34 -20.66 -4.67
CA LEU A 1114 -16.02 -20.17 -3.33
C LEU A 1114 -17.28 -20.22 -2.45
N ILE A 1115 -17.12 -20.70 -1.22
CA ILE A 1115 -18.21 -20.81 -0.24
C ILE A 1115 -17.87 -19.98 1.00
N LEU A 1116 -18.89 -19.42 1.65
CA LEU A 1116 -18.73 -18.77 2.95
C LEU A 1116 -18.04 -19.71 3.96
N HIS A 1117 -17.17 -19.15 4.81
CA HIS A 1117 -16.43 -19.96 5.77
C HIS A 1117 -17.34 -20.56 6.87
N PRO A 1118 -16.89 -21.63 7.57
CA PRO A 1118 -17.74 -22.50 8.41
C PRO A 1118 -18.57 -21.78 9.45
N GLU A 1119 -17.97 -20.81 10.13
CA GLU A 1119 -18.61 -20.10 11.21
C GLU A 1119 -19.74 -19.20 10.71
N ILE A 1120 -19.55 -18.48 9.59
CA ILE A 1120 -20.61 -17.66 8.98
C ILE A 1120 -21.80 -18.54 8.60
N LEU A 1121 -21.57 -19.69 7.95
CA LEU A 1121 -22.67 -20.57 7.56
C LEU A 1121 -23.41 -21.12 8.77
N LYS A 1122 -22.66 -21.55 9.79
CA LYS A 1122 -23.22 -22.20 10.98
C LYS A 1122 -24.02 -21.22 11.86
N THR A 1123 -23.56 -19.99 12.04
CA THR A 1123 -24.18 -19.04 12.96
C THR A 1123 -25.08 -18.06 12.23
N ASP A 1124 -24.54 -17.36 11.26
CA ASP A 1124 -25.17 -16.18 10.69
C ASP A 1124 -26.16 -16.59 9.61
N TYR A 1125 -25.70 -17.31 8.59
CA TYR A 1125 -26.55 -17.79 7.50
C TYR A 1125 -27.72 -18.62 8.02
N ALA A 1126 -27.47 -19.54 8.95
CA ALA A 1126 -28.50 -20.38 9.55
C ALA A 1126 -29.57 -19.58 10.30
N GLY A 1127 -29.19 -18.49 10.98
CA GLY A 1127 -30.11 -17.57 11.64
C GLY A 1127 -30.98 -16.82 10.62
N GLU A 1128 -30.33 -16.15 9.67
CA GLU A 1128 -30.99 -15.29 8.68
C GLU A 1128 -31.98 -16.06 7.78
N ILE A 1129 -31.62 -17.26 7.29
CA ILE A 1129 -32.58 -18.07 6.51
C ILE A 1129 -33.78 -18.51 7.36
N GLY A 1130 -33.59 -18.64 8.68
CA GLY A 1130 -34.66 -18.93 9.62
C GLY A 1130 -35.64 -17.78 9.77
N GLU A 1131 -35.13 -16.55 9.86
CA GLU A 1131 -35.91 -15.32 9.93
C GLU A 1131 -36.76 -15.14 8.66
N GLU A 1132 -36.17 -15.28 7.47
CA GLU A 1132 -36.89 -15.18 6.19
C GLU A 1132 -37.91 -16.32 6.01
N ALA A 1133 -37.58 -17.53 6.47
CA ALA A 1133 -38.52 -18.65 6.46
C ALA A 1133 -39.73 -18.38 7.37
N PHE A 1134 -39.52 -17.80 8.56
CA PHE A 1134 -40.63 -17.41 9.43
C PHE A 1134 -41.50 -16.33 8.78
N LYS A 1135 -40.86 -15.30 8.21
CA LYS A 1135 -41.55 -14.21 7.50
C LYS A 1135 -42.45 -14.76 6.39
N ALA A 1136 -41.97 -15.72 5.60
CA ALA A 1136 -42.76 -16.40 4.56
C ALA A 1136 -44.04 -17.06 5.12
N ILE A 1137 -43.95 -17.72 6.27
CA ILE A 1137 -45.08 -18.40 6.90
C ILE A 1137 -46.10 -17.40 7.46
N VAL A 1138 -45.64 -16.32 8.09
CA VAL A 1138 -46.55 -15.27 8.57
C VAL A 1138 -47.30 -14.62 7.42
N LEU A 1139 -46.63 -14.30 6.31
CA LEU A 1139 -47.25 -13.67 5.15
C LEU A 1139 -48.30 -14.57 4.46
N GLU A 1140 -48.10 -15.88 4.45
CA GLU A 1140 -49.04 -16.82 3.82
C GLU A 1140 -50.25 -17.13 4.72
N TYR A 1141 -50.02 -17.32 6.03
CA TYR A 1141 -51.03 -17.89 6.94
C TYR A 1141 -51.73 -16.86 7.83
N THR A 1142 -51.37 -15.58 7.79
CA THR A 1142 -52.00 -14.51 8.60
C THR A 1142 -52.42 -13.33 7.72
N ASN A 1143 -53.17 -12.35 8.25
CA ASN A 1143 -53.53 -11.15 7.49
C ASN A 1143 -52.42 -10.08 7.46
N CYS A 1144 -51.20 -10.44 7.88
CA CYS A 1144 -50.04 -9.55 7.86
C CYS A 1144 -49.55 -9.36 6.42
N ARG A 1145 -49.29 -8.12 6.03
CA ARG A 1145 -48.70 -7.76 4.74
C ARG A 1145 -47.23 -7.44 4.94
N GLU A 1146 -46.46 -7.50 3.86
CA GLU A 1146 -45.03 -7.24 3.93
C GLU A 1146 -44.70 -5.82 4.45
N GLU A 1147 -45.55 -4.83 4.14
CA GLU A 1147 -45.43 -3.46 4.66
C GLU A 1147 -45.68 -3.33 6.17
N ASP A 1148 -46.32 -4.34 6.80
CA ASP A 1148 -46.55 -4.34 8.24
C ASP A 1148 -45.30 -4.82 9.01
N PHE A 1149 -44.34 -5.46 8.33
CA PHE A 1149 -43.03 -5.81 8.88
C PHE A 1149 -42.11 -4.60 8.87
N LYS A 1150 -41.50 -4.30 10.03
CA LYS A 1150 -40.52 -3.23 10.17
C LYS A 1150 -39.22 -3.77 10.75
N HIS A 1151 -38.12 -3.53 10.06
CA HIS A 1151 -36.79 -3.71 10.62
C HIS A 1151 -36.49 -2.59 11.61
N LEU A 1152 -35.92 -2.95 12.75
CA LEU A 1152 -35.54 -1.99 13.78
C LEU A 1152 -34.25 -1.27 13.39
N GLU A 1153 -34.20 0.03 13.64
CA GLU A 1153 -33.05 0.89 13.30
C GLU A 1153 -32.69 1.81 14.48
N GLY A 1154 -31.55 2.49 14.36
CA GLY A 1154 -31.13 3.49 15.32
C GLY A 1154 -30.84 2.84 16.67
N ARG A 1155 -31.43 3.35 17.75
CA ARG A 1155 -31.17 2.78 19.07
C ARG A 1155 -31.72 1.35 19.13
N ASP A 1156 -32.89 1.09 18.54
CA ASP A 1156 -33.66 -0.15 18.71
C ASP A 1156 -33.18 -1.31 17.83
N TYR A 1157 -32.16 -1.08 17.00
CA TYR A 1157 -31.56 -2.07 16.11
C TYR A 1157 -31.29 -3.42 16.80
N GLU A 1158 -31.81 -4.50 16.20
CA GLU A 1158 -31.67 -5.90 16.65
C GLU A 1158 -32.12 -6.16 18.12
N LEU A 1159 -33.02 -5.33 18.67
CA LEU A 1159 -33.72 -5.71 19.90
C LEU A 1159 -34.58 -6.97 19.70
N ALA A 1160 -35.13 -7.12 18.50
CA ALA A 1160 -35.84 -8.28 17.98
C ALA A 1160 -35.51 -8.42 16.49
N ASP A 1161 -35.75 -9.60 15.91
CA ASP A 1161 -35.42 -9.87 14.51
C ASP A 1161 -36.36 -9.08 13.56
N PHE A 1162 -37.64 -9.02 13.92
CA PHE A 1162 -38.61 -8.13 13.27
C PHE A 1162 -39.77 -7.76 14.21
N VAL A 1163 -40.39 -6.62 13.92
CA VAL A 1163 -41.55 -6.09 14.64
C VAL A 1163 -42.69 -5.86 13.66
N ILE A 1164 -43.91 -6.22 14.08
CA ILE A 1164 -45.13 -5.90 13.35
C ILE A 1164 -45.73 -4.63 13.94
N CYS A 1165 -46.04 -3.65 13.09
CA CYS A 1165 -46.59 -2.38 13.51
C CYS A 1165 -48.13 -2.35 13.48
N ASN A 1166 -48.71 -1.50 14.32
CA ASN A 1166 -50.09 -1.05 14.17
C ASN A 1166 -50.18 0.00 13.02
N PRO A 1167 -51.39 0.28 12.48
CA PRO A 1167 -51.57 1.32 11.46
C PRO A 1167 -51.10 2.72 11.86
N ASP A 1168 -50.99 3.00 13.16
CA ASP A 1168 -50.49 4.27 13.72
C ASP A 1168 -48.95 4.33 13.85
N GLY A 1169 -48.25 3.26 13.45
CA GLY A 1169 -46.79 3.16 13.50
C GLY A 1169 -46.22 2.67 14.82
N THR A 1170 -47.04 2.41 15.85
CA THR A 1170 -46.60 1.83 17.12
C THR A 1170 -46.26 0.34 16.97
N TYR A 1171 -45.34 -0.18 17.78
CA TYR A 1171 -44.98 -1.59 17.78
C TYR A 1171 -46.11 -2.42 18.40
N LYS A 1172 -46.67 -3.35 17.63
CA LYS A 1172 -47.74 -4.25 18.09
C LYS A 1172 -47.17 -5.47 18.79
N ILE A 1173 -46.22 -6.13 18.14
CA ILE A 1173 -45.58 -7.36 18.62
C ILE A 1173 -44.22 -7.54 17.96
N ALA A 1174 -43.27 -8.08 18.72
CA ALA A 1174 -41.91 -8.34 18.29
C ALA A 1174 -41.63 -9.84 18.32
N PHE A 1175 -40.77 -10.31 17.41
CA PHE A 1175 -40.40 -11.73 17.32
C PHE A 1175 -38.88 -11.91 17.35
N ASP A 1176 -38.44 -12.96 18.04
CA ASP A 1176 -37.06 -13.42 18.12
C ASP A 1176 -37.02 -14.87 17.61
N VAL A 1177 -36.69 -15.05 16.35
CA VAL A 1177 -36.66 -16.32 15.65
C VAL A 1177 -35.37 -17.07 15.96
N LYS A 1178 -35.51 -18.38 16.09
CA LYS A 1178 -34.45 -19.32 16.35
C LYS A 1178 -34.58 -20.46 15.37
N ASN A 1179 -33.64 -20.51 14.44
CA ASN A 1179 -33.37 -21.71 13.68
C ASN A 1179 -32.20 -22.40 14.40
N MET A 1180 -32.48 -23.16 15.47
CA MET A 1180 -31.46 -23.85 16.31
C MET A 1180 -31.56 -25.38 16.23
N ASN A 1181 -30.44 -26.12 16.24
CA ASN A 1181 -30.47 -27.58 16.10
C ASN A 1181 -31.14 -28.20 17.36
N PRO A 1182 -32.29 -28.89 17.23
CA PRO A 1182 -33.04 -29.43 18.36
C PRO A 1182 -32.27 -30.44 19.22
N LEU A 1183 -31.18 -31.00 18.69
CA LEU A 1183 -30.36 -32.02 19.36
C LEU A 1183 -29.22 -31.43 20.22
N VAL A 1184 -29.04 -30.12 20.23
CA VAL A 1184 -27.97 -29.44 20.99
C VAL A 1184 -28.59 -28.73 22.18
N GLU A 1185 -28.13 -29.05 23.41
CA GLU A 1185 -28.57 -28.35 24.61
C GLU A 1185 -28.10 -26.89 24.59
N HIS A 1186 -29.05 -25.96 24.71
CA HIS A 1186 -28.81 -24.52 24.72
C HIS A 1186 -29.00 -23.96 26.13
N ASN A 1187 -28.02 -24.20 27.01
CA ASN A 1187 -28.01 -23.64 28.36
C ASN A 1187 -27.47 -22.20 28.37
N ASP A 1188 -27.99 -21.36 29.28
CA ASP A 1188 -27.45 -20.02 29.53
C ASP A 1188 -25.95 -20.13 29.89
N LYS A 1189 -25.10 -19.40 29.17
CA LYS A 1189 -23.65 -19.42 29.42
C LYS A 1189 -23.33 -18.74 30.75
N GLN A 1190 -22.40 -19.32 31.50
CA GLN A 1190 -21.93 -18.79 32.78
C GLN A 1190 -21.34 -17.38 32.60
N GLY A 1191 -21.95 -16.37 33.22
CA GLY A 1191 -21.54 -14.97 33.13
C GLY A 1191 -22.43 -14.08 32.25
N GLU A 1192 -23.39 -14.62 31.50
CA GLU A 1192 -24.37 -13.80 30.77
C GLU A 1192 -25.60 -13.43 31.64
N LEU A 1193 -26.22 -12.28 31.36
CA LEU A 1193 -27.56 -11.95 31.88
C LEU A 1193 -28.52 -13.10 31.55
N ALA A 1194 -29.29 -13.55 32.53
CA ALA A 1194 -30.25 -14.64 32.35
C ALA A 1194 -31.19 -14.30 31.19
N THR A 1195 -31.54 -15.29 30.37
CA THR A 1195 -32.36 -15.07 29.16
C THR A 1195 -33.69 -14.38 29.49
N LYS A 1196 -34.24 -14.63 30.68
CA LYS A 1196 -35.45 -13.97 31.20
C LYS A 1196 -35.29 -12.45 31.39
N ASP A 1197 -34.18 -12.01 31.97
CA ASP A 1197 -33.91 -10.59 32.26
C ASP A 1197 -33.64 -9.81 30.97
N LYS A 1198 -32.90 -10.42 30.02
CA LYS A 1198 -32.70 -9.86 28.67
C LYS A 1198 -34.03 -9.61 27.96
N ARG A 1199 -34.97 -10.56 28.06
CA ARG A 1199 -36.30 -10.45 27.45
C ARG A 1199 -37.15 -9.36 28.10
N GLU A 1200 -37.08 -9.21 29.42
CA GLU A 1200 -37.81 -8.17 30.14
C GLU A 1200 -37.35 -6.77 29.73
N ILE A 1201 -36.04 -6.51 29.67
CA ILE A 1201 -35.48 -5.23 29.23
C ILE A 1201 -35.87 -4.93 27.77
N LYS A 1202 -35.79 -5.92 26.88
CA LYS A 1202 -36.21 -5.78 25.48
C LYS A 1202 -37.70 -5.43 25.37
N ARG A 1203 -38.56 -6.11 26.13
CA ARG A 1203 -40.01 -5.89 26.16
C ARG A 1203 -40.38 -4.50 26.66
N GLU A 1204 -39.77 -4.05 27.76
CA GLU A 1204 -39.99 -2.69 28.30
C GLU A 1204 -39.59 -1.62 27.29
N ARG A 1205 -38.47 -1.84 26.61
CA ARG A 1205 -37.92 -0.88 25.66
C ARG A 1205 -38.70 -0.81 24.35
N LEU A 1206 -39.18 -1.95 23.84
CA LEU A 1206 -40.05 -2.02 22.66
C LEU A 1206 -41.49 -1.60 22.95
N GLY A 1207 -41.92 -1.60 24.22
CA GLY A 1207 -43.30 -1.26 24.60
C GLY A 1207 -44.36 -2.24 24.08
N CYS A 1208 -43.96 -3.45 23.65
CA CYS A 1208 -44.85 -4.48 23.10
C CYS A 1208 -44.41 -5.89 23.55
N GLN A 1209 -45.24 -6.90 23.29
CA GLN A 1209 -44.89 -8.29 23.59
C GLN A 1209 -43.76 -8.80 22.67
N LEU A 1210 -42.80 -9.54 23.24
CA LEU A 1210 -41.72 -10.21 22.52
C LEU A 1210 -41.93 -11.72 22.57
N ILE A 1211 -42.00 -12.36 21.40
CA ILE A 1211 -42.24 -13.81 21.26
C ILE A 1211 -41.00 -14.48 20.70
N THR A 1212 -40.47 -15.49 21.40
CA THR A 1212 -39.42 -16.34 20.85
C THR A 1212 -40.04 -17.42 19.98
N VAL A 1213 -39.53 -17.63 18.76
CA VAL A 1213 -40.07 -18.60 17.82
C VAL A 1213 -38.98 -19.57 17.39
N ASN A 1214 -39.15 -20.85 17.69
CA ASN A 1214 -38.33 -21.88 17.11
C ASN A 1214 -38.92 -22.30 15.75
N MET A 1215 -38.13 -22.21 14.68
CA MET A 1215 -38.60 -22.61 13.35
C MET A 1215 -38.95 -24.10 13.32
N LEU A 1216 -38.09 -24.93 13.92
CA LEU A 1216 -38.27 -26.37 14.02
C LEU A 1216 -38.73 -26.77 15.41
N GLN A 1217 -39.51 -27.84 15.47
CA GLN A 1217 -39.98 -28.41 16.73
C GLN A 1217 -38.83 -28.87 17.63
N LEU A 1218 -38.73 -28.26 18.82
CA LEU A 1218 -37.77 -28.67 19.84
C LEU A 1218 -38.28 -29.87 20.67
N PRO A 1219 -37.39 -30.75 21.15
CA PRO A 1219 -37.74 -31.82 22.09
C PRO A 1219 -37.85 -31.27 23.52
N GLY A 1220 -39.06 -31.26 24.09
CA GLY A 1220 -39.30 -30.75 25.45
C GLY A 1220 -40.66 -30.06 25.61
N GLU A 1221 -40.95 -29.59 26.84
CA GLU A 1221 -42.09 -28.70 27.10
C GLU A 1221 -41.66 -27.24 26.96
N PRO A 1222 -42.49 -26.37 26.36
CA PRO A 1222 -42.20 -24.93 26.24
C PRO A 1222 -42.04 -24.28 27.61
N MET A 1223 -41.14 -23.29 27.72
CA MET A 1223 -40.93 -22.57 28.98
C MET A 1223 -42.20 -21.83 29.46
N ASP A 1224 -42.98 -21.30 28.52
CA ASP A 1224 -44.24 -20.61 28.75
C ASP A 1224 -45.03 -20.53 27.43
N ALA A 1225 -46.28 -20.99 27.43
CA ALA A 1225 -47.15 -21.08 26.26
C ALA A 1225 -47.53 -19.71 25.66
N VAL A 1226 -47.28 -18.59 26.36
CA VAL A 1226 -47.62 -17.24 25.90
C VAL A 1226 -46.43 -16.52 25.27
N THR A 1227 -45.20 -16.84 25.65
CA THR A 1227 -43.99 -16.09 25.24
C THR A 1227 -43.07 -16.88 24.30
N GLU A 1228 -43.37 -18.15 24.04
CA GLU A 1228 -42.57 -19.01 23.17
C GLU A 1228 -43.43 -19.89 22.25
N ILE A 1229 -43.07 -19.93 20.96
CA ILE A 1229 -43.57 -20.90 19.98
C ILE A 1229 -42.49 -21.98 19.82
N HIS A 1230 -42.79 -23.20 20.27
CA HIS A 1230 -41.84 -24.30 20.40
C HIS A 1230 -41.45 -25.00 19.07
N GLY A 1231 -42.05 -24.56 17.95
CA GLY A 1231 -41.86 -25.13 16.61
C GLY A 1231 -42.92 -24.61 15.64
N VAL A 1232 -42.53 -24.16 14.46
CA VAL A 1232 -43.46 -23.75 13.38
C VAL A 1232 -43.64 -24.86 12.35
N ILE A 1233 -42.57 -25.60 12.06
CA ILE A 1233 -42.57 -26.77 11.17
C ILE A 1233 -41.94 -28.00 11.83
N ASP A 1234 -42.29 -29.19 11.33
CA ASP A 1234 -41.64 -30.46 11.68
C ASP A 1234 -40.39 -30.76 10.81
N ASN A 1235 -39.74 -31.90 11.06
CA ASN A 1235 -38.55 -32.35 10.31
C ASN A 1235 -38.82 -32.70 8.83
N ASP A 1236 -40.09 -32.86 8.46
CA ASP A 1236 -40.54 -33.12 7.10
C ASP A 1236 -40.99 -31.82 6.39
N GLY A 1237 -40.92 -30.68 7.08
CA GLY A 1237 -41.30 -29.37 6.56
C GLY A 1237 -42.80 -29.10 6.62
N ASN A 1238 -43.58 -29.96 7.29
CA ASN A 1238 -45.02 -29.72 7.47
C ASN A 1238 -45.27 -28.68 8.55
N ILE A 1239 -46.34 -27.91 8.38
CA ILE A 1239 -46.77 -26.89 9.31
C ILE A 1239 -47.32 -27.50 10.60
N ILE A 1240 -46.93 -26.94 11.75
CA ILE A 1240 -47.52 -27.24 13.05
C ILE A 1240 -48.73 -26.34 13.25
N GLN A 1241 -49.93 -26.88 13.07
CA GLN A 1241 -51.18 -26.10 13.07
C GLN A 1241 -51.38 -25.27 14.35
N SER A 1242 -51.01 -25.80 15.52
CA SER A 1242 -51.12 -25.07 16.80
C SER A 1242 -50.25 -23.81 16.85
N ALA A 1243 -49.12 -23.78 16.14
CA ALA A 1243 -48.28 -22.59 16.03
C ALA A 1243 -48.95 -21.52 15.17
N ILE A 1244 -49.55 -21.92 14.03
CA ILE A 1244 -50.29 -21.01 13.15
C ILE A 1244 -51.51 -20.40 13.86
N ASP A 1245 -52.25 -21.22 14.61
CA ASP A 1245 -53.41 -20.73 15.35
C ASP A 1245 -53.01 -19.70 16.42
N THR A 1246 -51.85 -19.90 17.06
CA THR A 1246 -51.25 -18.94 17.99
C THR A 1246 -50.83 -17.64 17.27
N LEU A 1247 -50.17 -17.74 16.12
CA LEU A 1247 -49.78 -16.57 15.31
C LEU A 1247 -51.01 -15.76 14.86
N LYS A 1248 -52.07 -16.42 14.38
CA LYS A 1248 -53.34 -15.76 14.05
C LYS A 1248 -53.96 -15.06 15.26
N LYS A 1249 -53.95 -15.68 16.43
CA LYS A 1249 -54.45 -15.03 17.65
C LYS A 1249 -53.64 -13.79 18.04
N LEU A 1250 -52.32 -13.83 17.89
CA LEU A 1250 -51.44 -12.70 18.21
C LEU A 1250 -51.57 -11.56 17.18
N LEU A 1251 -51.79 -11.89 15.90
CA LEU A 1251 -51.73 -10.94 14.79
C LEU A 1251 -53.10 -10.46 14.31
N ASP A 1252 -54.15 -11.29 14.36
CA ASP A 1252 -55.46 -10.97 13.80
C ASP A 1252 -56.47 -10.40 14.83
N ASN A 1253 -56.30 -10.66 16.14
CA ASN A 1253 -57.25 -10.26 17.19
C ASN A 1253 -57.29 -8.74 17.51
N GLY A 1254 -56.76 -7.89 16.63
CA GLY A 1254 -56.92 -6.43 16.68
C GLY A 1254 -58.05 -5.88 15.81
N LYS A 1255 -58.74 -6.72 15.02
CA LYS A 1255 -59.78 -6.28 14.07
C LYS A 1255 -61.23 -6.37 14.55
N ASP A 1256 -61.50 -6.95 15.73
CA ASP A 1256 -62.87 -7.17 16.21
C ASP A 1256 -63.49 -5.98 16.99
N SER A 1257 -62.90 -4.79 16.94
CA SER A 1257 -63.47 -3.58 17.58
C SER A 1257 -64.06 -2.54 16.61
N ILE A 1258 -64.16 -2.82 15.30
CA ILE A 1258 -64.91 -1.97 14.38
C ILE A 1258 -65.79 -2.83 13.45
N ARG A 1259 -66.99 -3.15 13.93
CA ARG A 1259 -68.20 -3.26 13.11
C ARG A 1259 -69.35 -2.57 13.80
#